data_AF-A0A7Y4CPV0-F1
#
_entry.id   AF-A0A7Y4CPV0-F1
#
_cell.length_a   1.000
_cell.length_b   1.000
_cell.length_c   1.000
_cell.angle_alpha   90.00
_cell.angle_beta   90.00
_cell.angle_gamma   90.00
#
_symmetry.space_group_name_H-M   'P 1'
#
loop_
_entity.id
_entity.type
_entity.pdbx_description
1 polymer ?
#
loop_
_entity_poly.entity_id
_entity_poly.type
_entity_poly.pdbx_seq_one_letter_code
_entity_poly.pdbx_strand_id
1 'polypeptide(L)'
;MTDTNLSVKPSRYTFSLIQTVSVVFISILLLVSFLSMVSIRGIDRVGGYFDTLSEQALPLALHNAELTQSVLEQVKLLTYSTQSTDLDTLNQTRNLIDELAVESNNTLEELLFISQSFPDAISLEQKQSLIDDMAQLQQMTDTVLSAQIEIQSKQNLIDSKIGEFRYGVGSIGPEMNRISSFLVEDNPEASDAANRFTSSASAMANTFLMLMMQNDLEKAEDEYRQLRNRIAGLNLAYSDFSDWHPDIAEFASLVAPYEMVKEGFTEEGVIKQILLKLELVKQQEQNLAQVIGLANTAINTLNQLSSTASQLIDESELVVNQTITNIDRVLFISGLVIAMIIITSWLVLRRWMNKGLKNITRQLTSLAEHDFSTQSELLGPLELQVITSKLNTVVDSTADSIRLVTRNCETLYQTAEVSHDAAEQTNLSLHEQNESLQNMITTITQLEASIGEIARISNASNDDAQVAEDESVSGSQVIGLNQERLQALEHSLNMNEQSMADLDGRVKQIREMVDMISGIAENTNLLALNAAIEAARAGEQGRGFAVVADEVRKLASGTSQQTTNIRNMMNELVAAADRSRTSVTESRTEMANALQASGDVKQAFEKIEVAVNQIKGRVEQIMVATEQQARATVDVTHSITRVSEQGENTKLQLESMIESSEQVGEIAGHQQAMLHKYVLK
;
A
#
# COMPACT_ATOMS: atom_id res chain seq x y z
N MET A 1 35.14 34.18 9.21
CA MET A 1 35.99 34.10 10.41
C MET A 1 35.25 33.29 11.47
N THR A 2 35.99 32.39 12.13
CA THR A 2 35.72 31.69 13.41
C THR A 2 34.60 30.64 13.48
N ASP A 3 35.06 29.38 13.44
CA ASP A 3 34.76 28.23 14.32
C ASP A 3 33.32 27.92 14.74
N THR A 4 32.85 26.71 14.40
CA THR A 4 32.91 25.57 15.34
C THR A 4 32.44 24.26 14.70
N ASN A 5 33.20 23.21 14.97
CA ASN A 5 32.89 21.79 14.80
C ASN A 5 31.43 21.45 15.11
N LEU A 6 30.84 20.59 14.27
CA LEU A 6 30.20 19.35 14.74
C LEU A 6 30.13 18.37 13.57
N SER A 7 31.15 17.51 13.52
CA SER A 7 31.14 16.27 12.76
C SER A 7 29.93 15.45 13.18
N VAL A 8 28.92 15.39 12.32
CA VAL A 8 27.81 14.46 12.45
C VAL A 8 28.39 13.06 12.26
N LYS A 9 28.71 12.39 13.36
CA LYS A 9 28.98 10.95 13.39
C LYS A 9 27.82 10.25 12.65
N PRO A 10 28.07 9.43 11.63
CA PRO A 10 27.02 8.59 11.08
C PRO A 10 26.61 7.60 12.18
N SER A 11 25.43 7.81 12.76
CA SER A 11 24.92 6.91 13.76
C SER A 11 24.57 5.59 13.10
N ARG A 12 25.40 4.59 13.39
CA ARG A 12 25.04 3.21 13.74
C ARG A 12 23.91 2.61 12.91
N TYR A 13 24.30 1.80 11.92
CA TYR A 13 23.55 0.66 11.39
C TYR A 13 22.02 0.80 11.50
N THR A 14 21.38 1.47 10.54
CA THR A 14 19.92 1.45 10.43
C THR A 14 19.49 0.07 9.94
N PHE A 15 19.21 -0.82 10.89
CA PHE A 15 18.71 -2.15 10.57
C PHE A 15 17.30 -2.05 9.96
N SER A 16 17.10 -2.76 8.86
CA SER A 16 15.78 -2.95 8.24
C SER A 16 14.95 -3.88 9.12
N LEU A 17 13.66 -3.55 9.30
CA LEU A 17 12.70 -4.43 9.97
C LEU A 17 12.63 -5.77 9.24
N ILE A 18 12.59 -5.74 7.91
CA ILE A 18 12.54 -6.93 7.06
C ILE A 18 13.80 -7.79 7.25
N GLN A 19 14.98 -7.17 7.28
CA GLN A 19 16.24 -7.89 7.54
C GLN A 19 16.25 -8.52 8.94
N THR A 20 15.76 -7.80 9.95
CA THR A 20 15.72 -8.27 11.34
C THR A 20 14.74 -9.43 11.52
N VAL A 21 13.53 -9.32 10.94
CA VAL A 21 12.53 -10.40 10.95
C VAL A 21 13.02 -11.62 10.16
N SER A 22 13.67 -11.41 9.01
CA SER A 22 14.24 -12.50 8.20
C SER A 22 15.34 -13.25 8.95
N VAL A 23 16.22 -12.53 9.66
CA VAL A 23 17.27 -13.16 10.48
C VAL A 23 16.67 -13.98 11.63
N VAL A 24 15.64 -13.46 12.31
CA VAL A 24 14.93 -14.19 13.38
C VAL A 24 14.23 -15.43 12.83
N PHE A 25 13.54 -15.31 11.69
CA PHE A 25 12.82 -16.42 11.07
C PHE A 25 13.76 -17.52 10.55
N ILE A 26 14.85 -17.15 9.88
CA ILE A 26 15.90 -18.10 9.44
C ILE A 26 16.54 -18.78 10.65
N SER A 27 16.79 -18.06 11.74
CA SER A 27 17.35 -18.63 12.97
C SER A 27 16.38 -19.64 13.62
N ILE A 28 15.07 -19.32 13.67
CA ILE A 28 14.05 -20.25 14.17
C ILE A 28 13.95 -21.49 13.26
N LEU A 29 13.97 -21.31 11.94
CA LEU A 29 13.85 -22.41 10.98
C LEU A 29 15.06 -23.36 11.03
N LEU A 30 16.27 -22.81 11.19
CA LEU A 30 17.48 -23.60 11.43
C LEU A 30 17.42 -24.36 12.77
N LEU A 31 16.90 -23.72 13.82
CA LEU A 31 16.80 -24.33 15.15
C LEU A 31 15.72 -25.45 15.21
N VAL A 32 14.59 -25.26 14.52
CA VAL A 32 13.54 -26.29 14.38
C VAL A 32 14.04 -27.47 13.55
N SER A 33 14.77 -27.23 12.46
CA SER A 33 15.39 -28.29 11.66
C SER A 33 16.41 -29.10 12.48
N PHE A 34 17.22 -28.42 13.30
CA PHE A 34 18.14 -29.06 14.23
C PHE A 34 17.41 -29.90 15.30
N LEU A 35 16.32 -29.40 15.88
CA LEU A 35 15.51 -30.15 16.86
C LEU A 35 14.86 -31.39 16.25
N SER A 36 14.36 -31.30 15.02
CA SER A 36 13.80 -32.44 14.30
C SER A 36 14.85 -33.54 14.09
N MET A 37 16.09 -33.16 13.75
CA MET A 37 17.21 -34.09 13.59
C MET A 37 17.56 -34.80 14.92
N VAL A 38 17.53 -34.06 16.05
CA VAL A 38 17.81 -34.61 17.38
C VAL A 38 16.69 -35.56 17.84
N SER A 39 15.43 -35.21 17.58
CA SER A 39 14.28 -36.03 17.95
C SER A 39 14.23 -37.36 17.18
N ILE A 40 14.50 -37.34 15.87
CA ILE A 40 14.52 -38.56 15.04
C ILE A 40 15.61 -39.52 15.54
N ARG A 41 16.83 -39.02 15.76
CA ARG A 41 17.93 -39.82 16.32
C ARG A 41 17.63 -40.34 17.73
N GLY A 42 16.85 -39.60 18.51
CA GLY A 42 16.41 -40.01 19.85
C GLY A 42 15.43 -41.18 19.80
N ILE A 43 14.47 -41.15 18.88
CA ILE A 43 13.50 -42.23 18.65
C ILE A 43 14.21 -43.50 18.15
N ASP A 44 15.13 -43.37 17.18
CA ASP A 44 15.91 -44.51 16.68
C ASP A 44 16.72 -45.19 17.81
N ARG A 45 17.23 -44.38 18.75
CA ARG A 45 17.99 -44.88 19.90
C ARG A 45 17.11 -45.61 20.91
N VAL A 46 15.90 -45.11 21.17
CA VAL A 46 14.92 -45.78 22.06
C VAL A 46 14.45 -47.10 21.43
N GLY A 47 14.22 -47.13 20.12
CA GLY A 47 13.90 -48.36 19.40
C GLY A 47 14.96 -49.45 19.58
N GLY A 48 16.23 -49.11 19.41
CA GLY A 48 17.34 -50.06 19.60
C GLY A 48 17.44 -50.63 21.02
N TYR A 49 17.15 -49.85 22.07
CA TYR A 49 17.15 -50.37 23.45
C TYR A 49 15.91 -51.21 23.78
N PHE A 50 14.77 -50.94 23.13
CA PHE A 50 13.57 -51.76 23.29
C PHE A 50 13.73 -53.14 22.65
N ASP A 51 14.38 -53.22 21.49
CA ASP A 51 14.67 -54.50 20.83
C ASP A 51 15.59 -55.38 21.70
N THR A 52 16.64 -54.81 22.32
CA THR A 52 17.51 -55.53 23.27
C THR A 52 16.74 -56.06 24.50
N LEU A 53 15.77 -55.29 25.00
CA LEU A 53 14.95 -55.70 26.15
C LEU A 53 14.00 -56.85 25.79
N SER A 54 13.29 -56.74 24.66
CA SER A 54 12.22 -57.67 24.28
C SER A 54 12.73 -58.97 23.67
N GLU A 55 13.76 -58.92 22.82
CA GLU A 55 14.21 -60.10 22.08
C GLU A 55 15.35 -60.86 22.79
N GLN A 56 16.02 -60.25 23.76
CA GLN A 56 17.25 -60.81 24.32
C GLN A 56 17.21 -60.93 25.85
N ALA A 57 16.96 -59.85 26.60
CA ALA A 57 17.08 -59.88 28.07
C ALA A 57 15.93 -60.64 28.77
N LEU A 58 14.70 -60.51 28.27
CA LEU A 58 13.53 -61.17 28.86
C LEU A 58 13.53 -62.71 28.66
N PRO A 59 13.81 -63.26 27.45
CA PRO A 59 13.98 -64.70 27.27
C PRO A 59 15.10 -65.30 28.12
N LEU A 60 16.22 -64.59 28.29
CA LEU A 60 17.34 -65.02 29.15
C LEU A 60 16.90 -65.22 30.61
N ALA A 61 16.10 -64.29 31.16
CA ALA A 61 15.60 -64.38 32.52
C ALA A 61 14.59 -65.54 32.72
N LEU A 62 13.72 -65.78 31.73
CA LEU A 62 12.71 -66.84 31.77
C LEU A 62 13.33 -68.23 31.77
N HIS A 63 14.21 -68.55 30.80
CA HIS A 63 14.86 -69.86 30.74
C HIS A 63 15.77 -70.13 31.94
N ASN A 64 16.39 -69.09 32.51
CA ASN A 64 17.17 -69.21 33.74
C ASN A 64 16.31 -69.58 34.96
N ALA A 65 15.09 -69.06 35.05
CA ALA A 65 14.14 -69.43 36.09
C ALA A 65 13.62 -70.87 35.90
N GLU A 66 13.28 -71.26 34.67
CA GLU A 66 12.87 -72.63 34.33
C GLU A 66 13.95 -73.66 34.69
N LEU A 67 15.20 -73.41 34.31
CA LEU A 67 16.32 -74.29 34.63
C LEU A 67 16.56 -74.41 36.14
N THR A 68 16.50 -73.29 36.88
CA THR A 68 16.63 -73.29 38.35
C THR A 68 15.55 -74.15 39.01
N GLN A 69 14.31 -74.05 38.53
CA GLN A 69 13.19 -74.85 39.03
C GLN A 69 13.40 -76.35 38.78
N SER A 70 13.84 -76.74 37.59
CA SER A 70 14.08 -78.15 37.25
C SER A 70 15.17 -78.78 38.11
N VAL A 71 16.27 -78.06 38.39
CA VAL A 71 17.34 -78.54 39.29
C VAL A 71 16.81 -78.78 40.71
N LEU A 72 15.98 -77.88 41.24
CA LEU A 72 15.36 -78.04 42.56
C LEU A 72 14.45 -79.26 42.63
N GLU A 73 13.65 -79.50 41.59
CA GLU A 73 12.74 -80.65 41.56
C GLU A 73 13.49 -81.99 41.45
N GLN A 74 14.58 -82.06 40.68
CA GLN A 74 15.44 -83.25 40.61
C GLN A 74 16.05 -83.62 41.98
N VAL A 75 16.60 -82.64 42.70
CA VAL A 75 17.19 -82.85 44.05
C VAL A 75 16.12 -83.32 45.04
N LYS A 76 14.92 -82.74 44.97
CA LYS A 76 13.78 -83.11 45.81
C LYS A 76 13.36 -84.57 45.57
N LEU A 77 13.19 -84.96 44.31
CA LEU A 77 12.83 -86.35 43.95
C LEU A 77 13.92 -87.36 44.36
N LEU A 78 15.20 -86.99 44.19
CA LEU A 78 16.31 -87.82 44.62
C LEU A 78 16.33 -88.04 46.14
N THR A 79 16.12 -86.96 46.90
CA THR A 79 16.08 -87.01 48.37
C THR A 79 14.93 -87.88 48.89
N TYR A 80 13.77 -87.84 48.24
CA TYR A 80 12.68 -88.77 48.58
C TYR A 80 13.01 -90.22 48.22
N SER A 81 13.73 -90.43 47.12
CA SER A 81 14.08 -91.77 46.66
C SER A 81 15.02 -92.51 47.61
N THR A 82 15.96 -91.83 48.27
CA THR A 82 16.86 -92.48 49.25
C THR A 82 16.13 -93.02 50.49
N GLN A 83 14.89 -92.59 50.73
CA GLN A 83 14.07 -93.09 51.83
C GLN A 83 13.11 -94.23 51.40
N SER A 84 12.99 -94.51 50.10
CA SER A 84 12.07 -95.53 49.60
C SER A 84 12.63 -96.94 49.83
N THR A 85 11.75 -97.85 50.29
CA THR A 85 12.02 -99.28 50.48
C THR A 85 11.43 -100.15 49.37
N ASP A 86 10.71 -99.56 48.42
CA ASP A 86 10.04 -100.27 47.34
C ASP A 86 10.79 -100.08 46.00
N LEU A 87 11.09 -101.20 45.33
CA LEU A 87 11.88 -101.22 44.10
C LEU A 87 11.09 -100.65 42.90
N ASP A 88 9.77 -100.80 42.86
CA ASP A 88 8.96 -100.31 41.74
C ASP A 88 8.84 -98.79 41.77
N THR A 89 8.62 -98.19 42.94
CA THR A 89 8.65 -96.73 43.12
C THR A 89 10.02 -96.14 42.82
N LEU A 90 11.12 -96.78 43.21
CA LEU A 90 12.49 -96.32 42.87
C LEU A 90 12.73 -96.25 41.35
N ASN A 91 12.25 -97.24 40.60
CA ASN A 91 12.37 -97.25 39.13
C ASN A 91 11.48 -96.17 38.47
N GLN A 92 10.28 -95.93 39.00
CA GLN A 92 9.42 -94.84 38.51
C GLN A 92 10.04 -93.46 38.77
N THR A 93 10.60 -93.23 39.96
CA THR A 93 11.26 -91.95 40.27
C THR A 93 12.53 -91.74 39.45
N ARG A 94 13.28 -92.81 39.13
CA ARG A 94 14.40 -92.74 38.17
C ARG A 94 13.94 -92.19 36.81
N ASN A 95 12.87 -92.76 36.22
CA ASN A 95 12.38 -92.29 34.92
C ASN A 95 11.95 -90.81 34.93
N LEU A 96 11.32 -90.35 36.02
CA LEU A 96 10.91 -88.95 36.16
C LEU A 96 12.11 -88.00 36.27
N ILE A 97 13.15 -88.42 36.99
CA ILE A 97 14.42 -87.67 37.08
C ILE A 97 15.10 -87.63 35.71
N ASP A 98 15.09 -88.71 34.94
CA ASP A 98 15.65 -88.77 33.59
C ASP A 98 14.92 -87.80 32.63
N GLU A 99 13.59 -87.75 32.68
CA GLU A 99 12.80 -86.79 31.88
C GLU A 99 13.16 -85.33 32.23
N LEU A 100 13.22 -85.01 33.54
CA LEU A 100 13.63 -83.69 34.01
C LEU A 100 15.08 -83.35 33.63
N ALA A 101 15.98 -84.33 33.56
CA ALA A 101 17.36 -84.11 33.14
C ALA A 101 17.45 -83.74 31.65
N VAL A 102 16.65 -84.38 30.79
CA VAL A 102 16.57 -84.04 29.36
C VAL A 102 16.02 -82.62 29.16
N GLU A 103 14.96 -82.26 29.88
CA GLU A 103 14.37 -80.91 29.80
C GLU A 103 15.34 -79.82 30.30
N SER A 104 16.01 -80.07 31.43
CA SER A 104 17.05 -79.17 31.94
C SER A 104 18.19 -78.96 30.94
N ASN A 105 18.61 -80.01 30.23
CA ASN A 105 19.70 -79.89 29.25
C ASN A 105 19.29 -79.06 28.01
N ASN A 106 18.06 -79.23 27.51
CA ASN A 106 17.54 -78.39 26.43
C ASN A 106 17.44 -76.92 26.86
N THR A 107 16.91 -76.67 28.05
CA THR A 107 16.78 -75.32 28.62
C THR A 107 18.15 -74.67 28.82
N LEU A 108 19.15 -75.45 29.23
CA LEU A 108 20.54 -75.01 29.33
C LEU A 108 21.12 -74.62 27.95
N GLU A 109 20.91 -75.41 26.91
CA GLU A 109 21.38 -75.06 25.55
C GLU A 109 20.77 -73.74 25.05
N GLU A 110 19.46 -73.54 25.25
CA GLU A 110 18.77 -72.31 24.86
C GLU A 110 19.27 -71.09 25.66
N LEU A 111 19.41 -71.23 26.99
CA LEU A 111 19.97 -70.22 27.87
C LEU A 111 21.39 -69.83 27.41
N LEU A 112 22.23 -70.82 27.11
CA LEU A 112 23.62 -70.60 26.67
C LEU A 112 23.74 -70.03 25.25
N PHE A 113 22.73 -70.21 24.41
CA PHE A 113 22.62 -69.58 23.10
C PHE A 113 22.26 -68.10 23.24
N ILE A 114 21.21 -67.79 24.02
CA ILE A 114 20.78 -66.41 24.27
C ILE A 114 21.87 -65.62 25.01
N SER A 115 22.61 -66.26 25.92
CA SER A 115 23.71 -65.62 26.64
C SER A 115 24.87 -65.17 25.73
N GLN A 116 24.99 -65.67 24.49
CA GLN A 116 26.02 -65.20 23.55
C GLN A 116 25.81 -63.73 23.14
N SER A 117 24.56 -63.27 23.14
CA SER A 117 24.21 -61.87 22.91
C SER A 117 24.61 -60.97 24.08
N PHE A 118 24.96 -61.54 25.23
CA PHE A 118 25.40 -60.82 26.43
C PHE A 118 26.74 -61.38 26.95
N PRO A 119 27.87 -61.02 26.31
CA PRO A 119 29.19 -61.56 26.66
C PRO A 119 29.60 -61.34 28.12
N ASP A 120 29.07 -60.29 28.75
CA ASP A 120 29.34 -59.92 30.14
C ASP A 120 28.36 -60.55 31.14
N ALA A 121 27.27 -61.20 30.68
CA ALA A 121 26.25 -61.75 31.57
C ALA A 121 26.67 -63.05 32.25
N ILE A 122 27.48 -63.85 31.58
CA ILE A 122 28.07 -65.08 32.11
C ILE A 122 29.49 -65.23 31.57
N SER A 123 30.47 -65.41 32.46
CA SER A 123 31.85 -65.62 32.03
C SER A 123 32.00 -66.96 31.32
N LEU A 124 33.01 -67.09 30.47
CA LEU A 124 33.31 -68.35 29.79
C LEU A 124 33.58 -69.48 30.80
N GLU A 125 34.17 -69.13 31.95
CA GLU A 125 34.43 -70.05 33.06
C GLU A 125 33.14 -70.48 33.76
N GLN A 126 32.21 -69.56 34.05
CA GLN A 126 30.90 -69.88 34.63
C GLN A 126 30.03 -70.70 33.68
N LYS A 127 30.08 -70.40 32.38
CA LYS A 127 29.39 -71.17 31.35
C LYS A 127 29.87 -72.61 31.31
N GLN A 128 31.18 -72.82 31.31
CA GLN A 128 31.74 -74.17 31.33
C GLN A 128 31.44 -74.87 32.67
N SER A 129 31.58 -74.16 33.80
CA SER A 129 31.26 -74.70 35.12
C SER A 129 29.80 -75.14 35.22
N LEU A 130 28.84 -74.36 34.69
CA LEU A 130 27.42 -74.72 34.73
C LEU A 130 27.12 -75.96 33.89
N ILE A 131 27.74 -76.09 32.70
CA ILE A 131 27.65 -77.30 31.88
C ILE A 131 28.20 -78.51 32.64
N ASP A 132 29.38 -78.36 33.22
CA ASP A 132 30.07 -79.43 33.94
C ASP A 132 29.31 -79.84 35.20
N ASP A 133 28.82 -78.87 35.98
CA ASP A 133 28.00 -79.08 37.19
C ASP A 133 26.70 -79.82 36.85
N MET A 134 26.05 -79.47 35.73
CA MET A 134 24.81 -80.14 35.31
C MET A 134 25.04 -81.56 34.82
N ALA A 135 26.12 -81.80 34.07
CA ALA A 135 26.50 -83.15 33.67
C ALA A 135 26.87 -84.03 34.88
N GLN A 136 27.63 -83.48 35.85
CA GLN A 136 27.98 -84.18 37.08
C GLN A 136 26.75 -84.45 37.95
N LEU A 137 25.83 -83.49 38.07
CA LEU A 137 24.60 -83.66 38.84
C LEU A 137 23.79 -84.86 38.32
N GLN A 138 23.66 -85.00 37.01
CA GLN A 138 22.98 -86.15 36.40
C GLN A 138 23.70 -87.47 36.74
N GLN A 139 25.01 -87.55 36.50
CA GLN A 139 25.80 -88.76 36.74
C GLN A 139 25.77 -89.21 38.22
N MET A 140 25.86 -88.25 39.14
CA MET A 140 25.85 -88.53 40.58
C MET A 140 24.46 -88.91 41.08
N THR A 141 23.41 -88.32 40.53
CA THR A 141 22.01 -88.69 40.81
C THR A 141 21.75 -90.16 40.49
N ASP A 142 22.23 -90.63 39.33
CA ASP A 142 22.17 -92.05 38.96
C ASP A 142 22.92 -92.97 39.91
N THR A 143 24.08 -92.51 40.40
CA THR A 143 24.90 -93.25 41.35
C THR A 143 24.19 -93.41 42.70
N VAL A 144 23.55 -92.35 43.21
CA VAL A 144 22.78 -92.37 44.46
C VAL A 144 21.55 -93.29 44.37
N LEU A 145 20.82 -93.24 43.25
CA LEU A 145 19.68 -94.13 42.99
C LEU A 145 20.11 -95.59 42.88
N SER A 146 21.22 -95.86 42.17
CA SER A 146 21.76 -97.22 42.03
C SER A 146 22.19 -97.80 43.37
N ALA A 147 22.82 -96.98 44.23
CA ALA A 147 23.17 -97.36 45.59
C ALA A 147 21.93 -97.69 46.43
N GLN A 148 20.83 -96.93 46.29
CA GLN A 148 19.57 -97.23 47.00
C GLN A 148 19.03 -98.60 46.61
N ILE A 149 19.02 -98.89 45.30
CA ILE A 149 18.57 -100.17 44.77
C ILE A 149 19.44 -101.31 45.32
N GLU A 150 20.77 -101.12 45.40
CA GLU A 150 21.68 -102.11 45.98
C GLU A 150 21.49 -102.28 47.50
N ILE A 151 21.25 -101.20 48.25
CA ILE A 151 20.95 -101.25 49.69
C ILE A 151 19.71 -102.11 49.94
N GLN A 152 18.64 -101.92 49.16
CA GLN A 152 17.43 -102.74 49.27
C GLN A 152 17.70 -104.20 48.90
N SER A 153 18.53 -104.46 47.90
CA SER A 153 18.96 -105.82 47.55
C SER A 153 19.73 -106.51 48.70
N LYS A 154 20.66 -105.82 49.37
CA LYS A 154 21.38 -106.35 50.53
C LYS A 154 20.48 -106.52 51.75
N GLN A 155 19.52 -105.63 51.97
CA GLN A 155 18.52 -105.77 53.02
C GLN A 155 17.74 -107.08 52.85
N ASN A 156 17.26 -107.38 51.64
CA ASN A 156 16.58 -108.66 51.34
C ASN A 156 17.48 -109.88 51.60
N LEU A 157 18.78 -109.80 51.25
CA LEU A 157 19.74 -110.88 51.53
C LEU A 157 19.98 -111.08 53.02
N ILE A 158 20.12 -110.00 53.80
CA ILE A 158 20.26 -110.06 55.26
C ILE A 158 19.03 -110.73 55.88
N ASP A 159 17.82 -110.30 55.48
CA ASP A 159 16.57 -110.85 56.00
C ASP A 159 16.44 -112.36 55.74
N SER A 160 17.01 -112.86 54.63
CA SER A 160 17.05 -114.30 54.32
C SER A 160 17.99 -115.12 55.24
N LYS A 161 19.08 -114.52 55.74
CA LYS A 161 20.13 -115.20 56.53
C LYS A 161 20.02 -114.98 58.03
N ILE A 162 19.33 -113.92 58.45
CA ILE A 162 19.27 -113.48 59.86
C ILE A 162 18.63 -114.52 60.78
N GLY A 163 17.65 -115.27 60.27
CA GLY A 163 16.93 -116.28 61.03
C GLY A 163 17.83 -117.41 61.50
N GLU A 164 18.70 -117.91 60.61
CA GLU A 164 19.60 -119.03 60.88
C GLU A 164 20.66 -118.67 61.92
N PHE A 165 21.34 -117.53 61.75
CA PHE A 165 22.32 -117.07 62.73
C PHE A 165 21.69 -116.77 64.10
N ARG A 166 20.53 -116.09 64.12
CA ARG A 166 19.81 -115.78 65.36
C ARG A 166 19.38 -117.05 66.10
N TYR A 167 18.91 -118.06 65.37
CA TYR A 167 18.59 -119.36 65.93
C TYR A 167 19.85 -120.04 66.51
N GLY A 168 20.97 -120.02 65.77
CA GLY A 168 22.25 -120.53 66.21
C GLY A 168 22.68 -119.94 67.56
N VAL A 169 22.81 -118.61 67.64
CA VAL A 169 23.28 -117.94 68.85
C VAL A 169 22.32 -118.12 70.04
N GLY A 170 21.01 -118.13 69.78
CA GLY A 170 19.99 -118.30 70.82
C GLY A 170 19.93 -119.72 71.41
N SER A 171 20.35 -120.74 70.67
CA SER A 171 20.23 -122.15 71.08
C SER A 171 21.51 -122.77 71.63
N ILE A 172 22.70 -122.34 71.19
CA ILE A 172 23.98 -122.94 71.61
C ILE A 172 24.22 -122.87 73.12
N GLY A 173 23.89 -121.75 73.78
CA GLY A 173 24.10 -121.59 75.23
C GLY A 173 23.22 -122.54 76.06
N PRO A 174 21.89 -122.53 75.86
CA PRO A 174 20.99 -123.49 76.49
C PRO A 174 21.37 -124.96 76.23
N GLU A 175 21.77 -125.31 75.00
CA GLU A 175 22.18 -126.68 74.68
C GLU A 175 23.49 -127.07 75.38
N MET A 176 24.49 -126.19 75.43
CA MET A 176 25.72 -126.44 76.19
C MET A 176 25.41 -126.67 77.67
N ASN A 177 24.56 -125.85 78.28
CA ASN A 177 24.17 -126.00 79.68
C ASN A 177 23.42 -127.32 79.94
N ARG A 178 22.56 -127.73 79.00
CA ARG A 178 21.87 -129.03 79.06
C ARG A 178 22.87 -130.19 78.97
N ILE A 179 23.78 -130.16 78.00
CA ILE A 179 24.77 -131.22 77.77
C ILE A 179 25.75 -131.31 78.95
N SER A 180 26.26 -130.17 79.44
CA SER A 180 27.21 -130.14 80.55
C SER A 180 26.60 -130.69 81.85
N SER A 181 25.29 -130.52 82.08
CA SER A 181 24.61 -131.08 83.26
C SER A 181 24.66 -132.61 83.34
N PHE A 182 24.86 -133.31 82.21
CA PHE A 182 24.99 -134.77 82.17
C PHE A 182 26.46 -135.22 82.08
N LEU A 183 27.33 -134.44 81.43
CA LEU A 183 28.73 -134.82 81.22
C LEU A 183 29.63 -134.43 82.40
N VAL A 184 29.28 -133.39 83.15
CA VAL A 184 30.08 -132.84 84.25
C VAL A 184 29.54 -133.35 85.59
N GLU A 185 29.85 -134.60 85.95
CA GLU A 185 29.44 -135.17 87.26
C GLU A 185 30.35 -134.69 88.42
N ASP A 186 31.65 -134.43 88.19
CA ASP A 186 32.60 -133.97 89.24
C ASP A 186 33.84 -133.21 88.69
N ASN A 187 33.79 -132.62 87.49
CA ASN A 187 34.93 -131.90 86.87
C ASN A 187 34.74 -130.36 86.92
N PRO A 188 35.40 -129.65 87.86
CA PRO A 188 35.28 -128.19 87.97
C PRO A 188 35.72 -127.44 86.72
N GLU A 189 36.78 -127.90 86.05
CA GLU A 189 37.34 -127.29 84.85
C GLU A 189 36.41 -127.40 83.63
N ALA A 190 35.76 -128.56 83.44
CA ALA A 190 34.75 -128.74 82.41
C ALA A 190 33.47 -127.93 82.72
N SER A 191 33.08 -127.85 84.00
CA SER A 191 31.97 -126.97 84.41
C SER A 191 32.25 -125.51 84.08
N ASP A 192 33.46 -125.03 84.39
CA ASP A 192 33.88 -123.67 84.09
C ASP A 192 33.87 -123.43 82.57
N ALA A 193 34.41 -124.34 81.76
CA ALA A 193 34.38 -124.23 80.30
C ALA A 193 32.95 -124.15 79.75
N ALA A 194 32.01 -124.99 80.20
CA ALA A 194 30.60 -124.92 79.79
C ALA A 194 29.92 -123.62 80.23
N ASN A 195 30.23 -123.12 81.43
CA ASN A 195 29.71 -121.84 81.93
C ASN A 195 30.26 -120.66 81.12
N ARG A 196 31.56 -120.66 80.78
CA ARG A 196 32.19 -119.67 79.90
C ARG A 196 31.56 -119.69 78.51
N PHE A 197 31.30 -120.87 77.96
CA PHE A 197 30.62 -121.02 76.66
C PHE A 197 29.20 -120.45 76.70
N THR A 198 28.41 -120.83 77.70
CA THR A 198 27.01 -120.38 77.86
C THR A 198 26.93 -118.87 78.08
N SER A 199 27.84 -118.31 78.87
CA SER A 199 27.97 -116.87 79.09
C SER A 199 28.35 -116.14 77.79
N SER A 200 29.32 -116.67 77.05
CA SER A 200 29.76 -116.10 75.76
C SER A 200 28.64 -116.15 74.71
N ALA A 201 27.88 -117.25 74.65
CA ALA A 201 26.71 -117.41 73.77
C ALA A 201 25.61 -116.39 74.08
N SER A 202 25.22 -116.27 75.35
CA SER A 202 24.15 -115.34 75.78
C SER A 202 24.54 -113.89 75.50
N ALA A 203 25.80 -113.54 75.77
CA ALA A 203 26.29 -112.20 75.51
C ALA A 203 26.44 -111.92 74.01
N MET A 204 26.71 -112.95 73.19
CA MET A 204 26.73 -112.85 71.73
C MET A 204 25.34 -112.56 71.17
N ALA A 205 24.29 -113.18 71.71
CA ALA A 205 22.91 -112.91 71.30
C ALA A 205 22.56 -111.42 71.49
N ASN A 206 22.92 -110.87 72.65
CA ASN A 206 22.68 -109.46 72.97
C ASN A 206 23.50 -108.53 72.07
N THR A 207 24.79 -108.80 71.87
CA THR A 207 25.65 -107.99 70.99
C THR A 207 25.17 -108.07 69.53
N PHE A 208 24.65 -109.21 69.07
CA PHE A 208 24.09 -109.32 67.73
C PHE A 208 22.81 -108.49 67.56
N LEU A 209 21.93 -108.48 68.56
CA LEU A 209 20.75 -107.60 68.56
C LEU A 209 21.16 -106.12 68.54
N MET A 210 22.20 -105.75 69.31
CA MET A 210 22.74 -104.39 69.29
C MET A 210 23.30 -104.02 67.91
N LEU A 211 24.02 -104.93 67.25
CA LEU A 211 24.51 -104.75 65.88
C LEU A 211 23.36 -104.53 64.88
N MET A 212 22.29 -105.32 64.98
CA MET A 212 21.11 -105.17 64.10
C MET A 212 20.40 -103.82 64.26
N MET A 213 20.51 -103.19 65.43
CA MET A 213 19.90 -101.89 65.70
C MET A 213 20.80 -100.70 65.33
N GLN A 214 22.06 -100.93 64.94
CA GLN A 214 22.95 -99.84 64.56
C GLN A 214 22.63 -99.34 63.14
N ASN A 215 22.48 -98.02 63.02
CA ASN A 215 22.43 -97.30 61.74
C ASN A 215 23.77 -96.60 61.44
N ASP A 216 24.74 -96.68 62.35
CA ASP A 216 26.05 -96.05 62.25
C ASP A 216 27.12 -97.12 62.03
N LEU A 217 27.89 -96.99 60.95
CA LEU A 217 28.91 -97.96 60.57
C LEU A 217 30.01 -98.11 61.64
N GLU A 218 30.45 -97.03 62.27
CA GLU A 218 31.53 -97.09 63.26
C GLU A 218 31.07 -97.82 64.54
N LYS A 219 29.83 -97.55 64.97
CA LYS A 219 29.23 -98.29 66.09
C LYS A 219 28.96 -99.75 65.75
N ALA A 220 28.55 -100.04 64.52
CA ALA A 220 28.36 -101.41 64.06
C ALA A 220 29.69 -102.18 64.00
N GLU A 221 30.78 -101.54 63.58
CA GLU A 221 32.13 -102.11 63.63
C GLU A 221 32.57 -102.40 65.07
N ASP A 222 32.22 -101.55 66.04
CA ASP A 222 32.45 -101.81 67.46
C ASP A 222 31.71 -103.05 67.95
N GLU A 223 30.41 -103.17 67.65
CA GLU A 223 29.63 -104.37 67.99
C GLU A 223 30.17 -105.62 67.28
N TYR A 224 30.64 -105.49 66.04
CA TYR A 224 31.32 -106.57 65.31
C TYR A 224 32.62 -107.01 66.00
N ARG A 225 33.44 -106.06 66.49
CA ARG A 225 34.64 -106.37 67.29
C ARG A 225 34.26 -107.14 68.56
N GLN A 226 33.18 -106.74 69.23
CA GLN A 226 32.66 -107.46 70.40
C GLN A 226 32.19 -108.87 70.03
N LEU A 227 31.45 -109.04 68.93
CA LEU A 227 31.03 -110.35 68.42
C LEU A 227 32.24 -111.25 68.12
N ARG A 228 33.29 -110.70 67.49
CA ARG A 228 34.56 -111.39 67.22
C ARG A 228 35.25 -111.87 68.51
N ASN A 229 35.30 -111.03 69.54
CA ASN A 229 35.85 -111.42 70.84
C ASN A 229 35.02 -112.53 71.50
N ARG A 230 33.69 -112.42 71.39
CA ARG A 230 32.77 -113.41 71.96
C ARG A 230 32.85 -114.76 71.27
N ILE A 231 32.95 -114.81 69.94
CA ILE A 231 33.10 -116.08 69.21
C ILE A 231 34.46 -116.71 69.49
N ALA A 232 35.53 -115.91 69.66
CA ALA A 232 36.83 -116.45 70.07
C ALA A 232 36.76 -117.08 71.48
N GLY A 233 36.12 -116.39 72.44
CA GLY A 233 35.91 -116.94 73.79
C GLY A 233 35.02 -118.18 73.79
N LEU A 234 33.98 -118.19 72.95
CA LEU A 234 33.08 -119.32 72.78
C LEU A 234 33.78 -120.52 72.16
N ASN A 235 34.60 -120.32 71.13
CA ASN A 235 35.40 -121.37 70.49
C ASN A 235 36.46 -121.94 71.45
N LEU A 236 37.11 -121.08 72.24
CA LEU A 236 38.08 -121.52 73.24
C LEU A 236 37.39 -122.36 74.32
N ALA A 237 36.26 -121.88 74.86
CA ALA A 237 35.49 -122.60 75.86
C ALA A 237 34.95 -123.93 75.32
N TYR A 238 34.56 -123.98 74.04
CA TYR A 238 34.18 -125.23 73.37
C TYR A 238 35.36 -126.21 73.27
N SER A 239 36.54 -125.71 72.87
CA SER A 239 37.76 -126.51 72.78
C SER A 239 38.16 -127.08 74.14
N ASP A 240 38.22 -126.22 75.17
CA ASP A 240 38.56 -126.62 76.53
C ASP A 240 37.58 -127.67 77.07
N PHE A 241 36.28 -127.49 76.79
CA PHE A 241 35.28 -128.48 77.17
C PHE A 241 35.47 -129.80 76.40
N SER A 242 35.76 -129.72 75.11
CA SER A 242 35.99 -130.88 74.23
C SER A 242 37.26 -131.67 74.57
N ASP A 243 38.27 -131.04 75.17
CA ASP A 243 39.49 -131.76 75.60
C ASP A 243 39.19 -132.74 76.74
N TRP A 244 38.26 -132.36 77.63
CA TRP A 244 37.76 -133.24 78.69
C TRP A 244 36.69 -134.20 78.18
N HIS A 245 35.83 -133.72 77.28
CA HIS A 245 34.69 -134.45 76.74
C HIS A 245 34.68 -134.43 75.20
N PRO A 246 35.50 -135.26 74.54
CA PRO A 246 35.58 -135.31 73.08
C PRO A 246 34.26 -135.72 72.41
N ASP A 247 33.41 -136.43 73.16
CA ASP A 247 32.06 -136.84 72.78
C ASP A 247 31.10 -135.66 72.59
N ILE A 248 31.46 -134.44 73.04
CA ILE A 248 30.65 -133.24 72.76
C ILE A 248 30.42 -133.03 71.26
N ALA A 249 31.35 -133.48 70.42
CA ALA A 249 31.25 -133.40 68.96
C ALA A 249 30.17 -134.33 68.36
N GLU A 250 29.67 -135.32 69.11
CA GLU A 250 28.57 -136.19 68.67
C GLU A 250 27.18 -135.58 68.92
N PHE A 251 27.10 -134.51 69.72
CA PHE A 251 25.83 -133.82 70.00
C PHE A 251 25.48 -132.87 68.87
N ALA A 252 24.81 -133.42 67.84
CA ALA A 252 24.29 -132.64 66.71
C ALA A 252 23.43 -131.44 67.14
N SER A 253 22.74 -131.51 68.29
CA SER A 253 21.93 -130.42 68.84
C SER A 253 22.75 -129.19 69.24
N LEU A 254 24.04 -129.35 69.53
CA LEU A 254 24.97 -128.25 69.80
C LEU A 254 25.82 -127.91 68.57
N VAL A 255 26.31 -128.92 67.85
CA VAL A 255 27.21 -128.73 66.71
C VAL A 255 26.54 -127.97 65.56
N ALA A 256 25.29 -128.29 65.20
CA ALA A 256 24.63 -127.61 64.09
C ALA A 256 24.38 -126.10 64.37
N PRO A 257 23.79 -125.71 65.52
CA PRO A 257 23.73 -124.30 65.91
C PRO A 257 25.09 -123.62 66.03
N TYR A 258 26.12 -124.33 66.50
CA TYR A 258 27.47 -123.78 66.60
C TYR A 258 28.08 -123.48 65.23
N GLU A 259 27.89 -124.36 64.24
CA GLU A 259 28.30 -124.10 62.86
C GLU A 259 27.49 -122.96 62.22
N MET A 260 26.17 -122.85 62.47
CA MET A 260 25.36 -121.71 62.02
C MET A 260 25.91 -120.37 62.54
N VAL A 261 26.37 -120.35 63.80
CA VAL A 261 27.05 -119.17 64.35
C VAL A 261 28.37 -118.92 63.63
N LYS A 262 29.20 -119.94 63.42
CA LYS A 262 30.46 -119.77 62.68
C LYS A 262 30.24 -119.26 61.26
N GLU A 263 29.22 -119.74 60.56
CA GLU A 263 28.86 -119.32 59.21
C GLU A 263 28.49 -117.84 59.15
N GLY A 264 27.84 -117.30 60.18
CA GLY A 264 27.52 -115.87 60.27
C GLY A 264 28.73 -114.94 60.27
N PHE A 265 29.93 -115.43 60.60
CA PHE A 265 31.20 -114.69 60.58
C PHE A 265 31.98 -114.84 59.27
N THR A 266 31.50 -115.62 58.30
CA THR A 266 32.12 -115.72 56.97
C THR A 266 31.90 -114.45 56.16
N GLU A 267 32.61 -114.30 55.04
CA GLU A 267 32.43 -113.14 54.12
C GLU A 267 30.99 -113.05 53.55
N GLU A 268 30.33 -114.19 53.38
CA GLU A 268 28.92 -114.27 52.98
C GLU A 268 27.94 -114.39 54.17
N GLY A 269 28.46 -114.29 55.39
CA GLY A 269 27.72 -114.37 56.64
C GLY A 269 26.92 -113.11 56.90
N VAL A 270 25.82 -113.25 57.67
CA VAL A 270 24.89 -112.15 57.94
C VAL A 270 25.56 -110.94 58.58
N ILE A 271 26.58 -111.14 59.42
CA ILE A 271 27.29 -110.06 60.10
C ILE A 271 28.02 -109.18 59.09
N LYS A 272 28.74 -109.79 58.15
CA LYS A 272 29.48 -109.06 57.11
C LYS A 272 28.52 -108.34 56.16
N GLN A 273 27.39 -108.96 55.81
CA GLN A 273 26.37 -108.33 54.97
C GLN A 273 25.73 -107.10 55.64
N ILE A 274 25.50 -107.13 56.97
CA ILE A 274 25.03 -105.95 57.73
C ILE A 274 26.05 -104.80 57.62
N LEU A 275 27.35 -105.08 57.80
CA LEU A 275 28.40 -104.06 57.68
C LEU A 275 28.49 -103.50 56.26
N LEU A 276 28.45 -104.35 55.23
CA LEU A 276 28.49 -103.92 53.82
C LEU A 276 27.27 -103.06 53.45
N LYS A 277 26.08 -103.36 54.01
CA LYS A 277 24.90 -102.50 53.83
C LYS A 277 25.12 -101.13 54.48
N LEU A 278 25.62 -101.07 55.71
CA LEU A 278 25.89 -99.80 56.40
C LEU A 278 26.99 -98.98 55.71
N GLU A 279 27.98 -99.64 55.11
CA GLU A 279 29.00 -99.00 54.27
C GLU A 279 28.39 -98.34 53.03
N LEU A 280 27.48 -99.05 52.34
CA LEU A 280 26.75 -98.48 51.21
C LEU A 280 25.85 -97.31 51.61
N VAL A 281 25.16 -97.40 52.75
CA VAL A 281 24.33 -96.30 53.27
C VAL A 281 25.20 -95.06 53.53
N LYS A 282 26.36 -95.23 54.19
CA LYS A 282 27.31 -94.13 54.45
C LYS A 282 27.83 -93.52 53.14
N GLN A 283 28.15 -94.35 52.14
CA GLN A 283 28.61 -93.87 50.83
C GLN A 283 27.50 -93.14 50.06
N GLN A 284 26.25 -93.62 50.13
CA GLN A 284 25.10 -92.98 49.53
C GLN A 284 24.82 -91.61 50.17
N GLU A 285 24.88 -91.50 51.50
CA GLU A 285 24.73 -90.22 52.21
C GLU A 285 25.77 -89.19 51.77
N GLN A 286 27.04 -89.62 51.60
CA GLN A 286 28.11 -88.76 51.08
C GLN A 286 27.85 -88.32 49.63
N ASN A 287 27.42 -89.24 48.77
CA ASN A 287 27.10 -88.92 47.38
C ASN A 287 25.88 -87.99 47.27
N LEU A 288 24.84 -88.19 48.09
CA LEU A 288 23.68 -87.30 48.15
C LEU A 288 24.08 -85.89 48.60
N ALA A 289 24.94 -85.77 49.62
CA ALA A 289 25.46 -84.49 50.05
C ALA A 289 26.26 -83.77 48.94
N GLN A 290 27.03 -84.53 48.13
CA GLN A 290 27.73 -83.99 46.96
C GLN A 290 26.76 -83.53 45.87
N VAL A 291 25.69 -84.29 45.56
CA VAL A 291 24.65 -83.87 44.62
C VAL A 291 23.99 -82.57 45.06
N ILE A 292 23.61 -82.46 46.34
CA ILE A 292 23.04 -81.22 46.90
C ILE A 292 24.04 -80.07 46.81
N GLY A 293 25.33 -80.33 47.04
CA GLY A 293 26.41 -79.35 46.87
C GLY A 293 26.51 -78.83 45.43
N LEU A 294 26.57 -79.72 44.45
CA LEU A 294 26.60 -79.38 43.02
C LEU A 294 25.36 -78.59 42.59
N ALA A 295 24.17 -79.02 43.02
CA ALA A 295 22.92 -78.32 42.75
C ALA A 295 22.94 -76.89 43.28
N ASN A 296 23.44 -76.67 44.51
CA ASN A 296 23.58 -75.33 45.06
C ASN A 296 24.59 -74.47 44.29
N THR A 297 25.69 -75.04 43.82
CA THR A 297 26.66 -74.32 42.96
C THR A 297 26.03 -73.90 41.64
N ALA A 298 25.33 -74.83 40.97
CA ALA A 298 24.59 -74.53 39.74
C ALA A 298 23.54 -73.45 39.95
N ILE A 299 22.72 -73.55 41.00
CA ILE A 299 21.70 -72.55 41.37
C ILE A 299 22.34 -71.20 41.70
N ASN A 300 23.50 -71.15 42.36
CA ASN A 300 24.19 -69.90 42.63
C ASN A 300 24.67 -69.21 41.34
N THR A 301 25.19 -69.98 40.37
CA THR A 301 25.56 -69.46 39.05
C THR A 301 24.33 -68.96 38.29
N LEU A 302 23.21 -69.69 38.33
CA LEU A 302 21.93 -69.26 37.73
C LEU A 302 21.37 -68.01 38.43
N ASN A 303 21.52 -67.87 39.75
CA ASN A 303 21.12 -66.67 40.48
C ASN A 303 21.98 -65.45 40.13
N GLN A 304 23.28 -65.64 39.92
CA GLN A 304 24.14 -64.57 39.41
C GLN A 304 23.71 -64.13 38.00
N LEU A 305 23.41 -65.09 37.12
CA LEU A 305 22.88 -64.78 35.79
C LEU A 305 21.53 -64.05 35.87
N SER A 306 20.65 -64.44 36.80
CA SER A 306 19.38 -63.75 37.07
C SER A 306 19.61 -62.30 37.51
N SER A 307 20.56 -62.08 38.42
CA SER A 307 20.93 -60.73 38.87
C SER A 307 21.46 -59.87 37.71
N THR A 308 22.28 -60.44 36.83
CA THR A 308 22.79 -59.70 35.67
C THR A 308 21.69 -59.43 34.64
N ALA A 309 20.80 -60.39 34.38
CA ALA A 309 19.64 -60.17 33.51
C ALA A 309 18.71 -59.07 34.07
N SER A 310 18.46 -59.06 35.39
CA SER A 310 17.70 -58.01 36.06
C SER A 310 18.39 -56.64 35.96
N GLN A 311 19.72 -56.60 36.13
CA GLN A 311 20.50 -55.36 35.99
C GLN A 311 20.47 -54.84 34.55
N LEU A 312 20.54 -55.71 33.54
CA LEU A 312 20.42 -55.34 32.13
C LEU A 312 19.04 -54.79 31.79
N ILE A 313 17.98 -55.36 32.38
CA ILE A 313 16.60 -54.86 32.28
C ILE A 313 16.50 -53.47 32.93
N ASP A 314 16.99 -53.31 34.16
CA ASP A 314 16.96 -52.04 34.89
C ASP A 314 17.81 -50.96 34.21
N GLU A 315 18.99 -51.30 33.68
CA GLU A 315 19.86 -50.38 32.95
C GLU A 315 19.23 -49.96 31.62
N SER A 316 18.64 -50.90 30.88
CA SER A 316 17.93 -50.61 29.64
C SER A 316 16.70 -49.73 29.91
N GLU A 317 15.93 -50.02 30.96
CA GLU A 317 14.80 -49.19 31.39
C GLU A 317 15.25 -47.79 31.80
N LEU A 318 16.32 -47.69 32.59
CA LEU A 318 16.88 -46.41 33.03
C LEU A 318 17.41 -45.58 31.86
N VAL A 319 18.10 -46.20 30.90
CA VAL A 319 18.59 -45.51 29.69
C VAL A 319 17.45 -45.08 28.79
N VAL A 320 16.40 -45.89 28.62
CA VAL A 320 15.19 -45.51 27.88
C VAL A 320 14.50 -44.33 28.57
N ASN A 321 14.25 -44.42 29.88
CA ASN A 321 13.64 -43.34 30.67
C ASN A 321 14.51 -42.06 30.69
N GLN A 322 15.83 -42.19 30.80
CA GLN A 322 16.75 -41.06 30.72
C GLN A 322 16.80 -40.45 29.32
N THR A 323 16.76 -41.27 28.26
CA THR A 323 16.75 -40.79 26.88
C THR A 323 15.45 -40.06 26.58
N ILE A 324 14.31 -40.60 27.00
CA ILE A 324 13.00 -39.95 26.89
C ILE A 324 12.97 -38.64 27.69
N THR A 325 13.36 -38.65 28.96
CA THR A 325 13.37 -37.43 29.79
C THR A 325 14.38 -36.38 29.31
N ASN A 326 15.53 -36.79 28.75
CA ASN A 326 16.47 -35.87 28.13
C ASN A 326 15.94 -35.29 26.81
N ILE A 327 15.26 -36.08 25.98
CA ILE A 327 14.55 -35.60 24.79
C ILE A 327 13.47 -34.59 25.22
N ASP A 328 12.65 -34.91 26.21
CA ASP A 328 11.63 -34.01 26.74
C ASP A 328 12.23 -32.73 27.31
N ARG A 329 13.34 -32.81 28.04
CA ARG A 329 14.06 -31.62 28.56
C ARG A 329 14.66 -30.79 27.44
N VAL A 330 15.29 -31.41 26.44
CA VAL A 330 15.87 -30.68 25.29
C VAL A 330 14.76 -30.02 24.49
N LEU A 331 13.64 -30.70 24.23
CA LEU A 331 12.47 -30.14 23.56
C LEU A 331 11.81 -29.03 24.39
N PHE A 332 11.69 -29.20 25.71
CA PHE A 332 11.11 -28.20 26.61
C PHE A 332 12.00 -26.97 26.76
N ILE A 333 13.32 -27.14 27.00
CA ILE A 333 14.28 -26.04 27.10
C ILE A 333 14.42 -25.34 25.76
N SER A 334 14.48 -26.08 24.67
CA SER A 334 14.57 -25.49 23.33
C SER A 334 13.25 -24.83 22.93
N GLY A 335 12.11 -25.36 23.37
CA GLY A 335 10.80 -24.72 23.29
C GLY A 335 10.75 -23.41 24.08
N LEU A 336 11.30 -23.39 25.31
CA LEU A 336 11.44 -22.18 26.12
C LEU A 336 12.42 -21.18 25.50
N VAL A 337 13.52 -21.63 24.88
CA VAL A 337 14.48 -20.77 24.20
C VAL A 337 13.87 -20.20 22.91
N ILE A 338 13.15 -21.00 22.12
CA ILE A 338 12.36 -20.52 20.97
C ILE A 338 11.32 -19.52 21.46
N ALA A 339 10.55 -19.85 22.51
CA ALA A 339 9.55 -18.96 23.08
C ALA A 339 10.17 -17.68 23.64
N MET A 340 11.34 -17.76 24.28
CA MET A 340 12.08 -16.61 24.80
C MET A 340 12.63 -15.76 23.66
N ILE A 341 13.18 -16.36 22.60
CA ILE A 341 13.63 -15.64 21.38
C ILE A 341 12.42 -14.97 20.72
N ILE A 342 11.29 -15.67 20.60
CA ILE A 342 10.05 -15.11 20.06
C ILE A 342 9.52 -13.98 20.96
N ILE A 343 9.48 -14.14 22.28
CA ILE A 343 8.97 -13.13 23.23
C ILE A 343 9.92 -11.94 23.32
N THR A 344 11.22 -12.14 23.37
CA THR A 344 12.20 -11.05 23.42
C THR A 344 12.29 -10.32 22.07
N SER A 345 12.32 -11.04 20.96
CA SER A 345 12.20 -10.46 19.62
C SER A 345 10.86 -9.73 19.49
N TRP A 346 9.76 -10.30 19.95
CA TRP A 346 8.45 -9.63 19.99
C TRP A 346 8.47 -8.37 20.85
N LEU A 347 9.03 -8.40 22.06
CA LEU A 347 9.10 -7.22 22.94
C LEU A 347 10.01 -6.13 22.38
N VAL A 348 11.15 -6.49 21.78
CA VAL A 348 12.11 -5.57 21.16
C VAL A 348 11.52 -4.98 19.88
N LEU A 349 11.04 -5.82 18.97
CA LEU A 349 10.34 -5.40 17.74
C LEU A 349 9.09 -4.58 18.08
N ARG A 350 8.28 -4.99 19.06
CA ARG A 350 7.11 -4.24 19.54
C ARG A 350 7.51 -2.88 20.08
N ARG A 351 8.52 -2.78 20.96
CA ARG A 351 8.96 -1.47 21.48
C ARG A 351 9.56 -0.60 20.38
N TRP A 352 10.38 -1.16 19.51
CA TRP A 352 11.06 -0.45 18.42
C TRP A 352 10.07 0.04 17.36
N MET A 353 9.13 -0.81 16.97
CA MET A 353 8.06 -0.50 16.03
C MET A 353 7.01 0.43 16.65
N ASN A 354 6.59 0.22 17.91
CA ASN A 354 5.68 1.13 18.60
C ASN A 354 6.28 2.52 18.80
N LYS A 355 7.59 2.64 18.99
CA LYS A 355 8.23 3.96 19.10
C LYS A 355 8.15 4.71 17.78
N GLY A 356 8.41 4.06 16.65
CA GLY A 356 8.25 4.64 15.31
C GLY A 356 6.78 4.92 14.96
N LEU A 357 5.89 3.94 15.18
CA LEU A 357 4.45 4.07 14.94
C LEU A 357 3.83 5.17 15.82
N LYS A 358 4.09 5.21 17.12
CA LYS A 358 3.53 6.23 18.01
C LYS A 358 4.02 7.63 17.62
N ASN A 359 5.24 7.75 17.11
CA ASN A 359 5.76 9.02 16.59
C ASN A 359 5.00 9.45 15.32
N ILE A 360 4.85 8.54 14.35
CA ILE A 360 4.05 8.76 13.13
C ILE A 360 2.59 9.06 13.47
N THR A 361 1.95 8.29 14.37
CA THR A 361 0.56 8.49 14.79
C THR A 361 0.37 9.80 15.52
N ARG A 362 1.31 10.20 16.39
CA ARG A 362 1.28 11.51 17.05
C ARG A 362 1.36 12.63 16.01
N GLN A 363 2.27 12.53 15.04
CA GLN A 363 2.36 13.49 13.95
C GLN A 363 1.08 13.52 13.11
N LEU A 364 0.50 12.37 12.76
CA LEU A 364 -0.77 12.27 12.06
C LEU A 364 -1.95 12.83 12.87
N THR A 365 -1.91 12.72 14.21
CA THR A 365 -2.92 13.30 15.10
C THR A 365 -2.80 14.82 15.10
N SER A 366 -1.58 15.36 15.21
CA SER A 366 -1.33 16.80 15.05
C SER A 366 -1.81 17.30 13.68
N LEU A 367 -1.56 16.55 12.61
CA LEU A 367 -2.08 16.89 11.27
C LEU A 367 -3.61 16.86 11.20
N ALA A 368 -4.26 15.89 11.84
CA ALA A 368 -5.72 15.83 11.93
C ALA A 368 -6.33 16.96 12.78
N GLU A 369 -5.56 17.49 13.73
CA GLU A 369 -5.87 18.67 14.54
C GLU A 369 -5.46 19.98 13.85
N HIS A 370 -5.06 19.94 12.57
CA HIS A 370 -4.66 21.07 11.73
C HIS A 370 -3.31 21.72 12.11
N ASP A 371 -2.45 21.02 12.86
CA ASP A 371 -1.12 21.49 13.23
C ASP A 371 -0.01 20.90 12.33
N PHE A 372 0.59 21.79 11.53
CA PHE A 372 1.69 21.51 10.60
C PHE A 372 3.00 22.19 11.06
N SER A 373 3.06 22.73 12.28
CA SER A 373 4.20 23.54 12.76
C SER A 373 5.43 22.71 13.15
N THR A 374 5.25 21.43 13.47
CA THR A 374 6.31 20.55 13.95
C THR A 374 6.66 19.45 12.95
N GLN A 375 7.95 19.16 12.80
CA GLN A 375 8.42 17.99 12.05
C GLN A 375 8.70 16.82 12.99
N SER A 376 8.45 15.61 12.51
CA SER A 376 8.67 14.39 13.28
C SER A 376 10.12 13.91 13.15
N GLU A 377 10.75 13.54 14.27
CA GLU A 377 12.09 12.94 14.29
C GLU A 377 12.10 11.55 13.61
N LEU A 378 13.22 11.17 12.98
CA LEU A 378 13.38 9.87 12.31
C LEU A 378 13.62 8.74 13.34
N LEU A 379 12.55 8.22 13.93
CA LEU A 379 12.58 7.18 14.96
C LEU A 379 12.02 5.84 14.45
N GLY A 380 12.63 4.73 14.88
CA GLY A 380 12.17 3.37 14.55
C GLY A 380 13.03 2.65 13.50
N PRO A 381 12.52 1.57 12.87
CA PRO A 381 13.19 0.86 11.78
C PRO A 381 13.35 1.72 10.52
N LEU A 382 14.30 1.35 9.66
CA LEU A 382 14.60 2.09 8.42
C LEU A 382 13.34 2.36 7.59
N GLU A 383 12.45 1.39 7.45
CA GLU A 383 11.20 1.51 6.70
C GLU A 383 10.27 2.58 7.30
N LEU A 384 10.16 2.64 8.64
CA LEU A 384 9.36 3.68 9.32
C LEU A 384 10.05 5.05 9.27
N GLN A 385 11.39 5.11 9.27
CA GLN A 385 12.13 6.35 9.07
C GLN A 385 11.90 6.90 7.66
N VAL A 386 11.90 6.05 6.63
CA VAL A 386 11.55 6.45 5.26
C VAL A 386 10.10 6.96 5.20
N ILE A 387 9.15 6.28 5.84
CA ILE A 387 7.75 6.76 5.93
C ILE A 387 7.69 8.11 6.65
N THR A 388 8.42 8.29 7.75
CA THR A 388 8.46 9.56 8.51
C THR A 388 9.07 10.68 7.67
N SER A 389 10.13 10.40 6.91
CA SER A 389 10.74 11.36 5.98
C SER A 389 9.75 11.78 4.89
N LYS A 390 9.04 10.82 4.27
CA LYS A 390 8.02 11.12 3.27
C LYS A 390 6.82 11.86 3.88
N LEU A 391 6.43 11.52 5.11
CA LEU A 391 5.40 12.26 5.86
C LEU A 391 5.84 13.70 6.10
N ASN A 392 7.08 13.96 6.53
CA ASN A 392 7.59 15.32 6.68
C ASN A 392 7.59 16.08 5.34
N THR A 393 7.94 15.43 4.22
CA THR A 393 7.79 16.05 2.89
C THR A 393 6.34 16.40 2.57
N VAL A 394 5.37 15.57 2.96
CA VAL A 394 3.94 15.88 2.83
C VAL A 394 3.56 17.04 3.73
N VAL A 395 4.03 17.10 4.98
CA VAL A 395 3.79 18.22 5.90
C VAL A 395 4.30 19.52 5.29
N ASP A 396 5.56 19.56 4.83
CA ASP A 396 6.16 20.76 4.22
C ASP A 396 5.40 21.17 2.95
N SER A 397 5.13 20.22 2.06
CA SER A 397 4.40 20.49 0.80
C SER A 397 2.97 20.96 1.05
N THR A 398 2.29 20.44 2.07
CA THR A 398 0.92 20.83 2.42
C THR A 398 0.91 22.19 3.10
N ALA A 399 1.87 22.45 4.01
CA ALA A 399 2.05 23.75 4.64
C ALA A 399 2.33 24.85 3.61
N ASP A 400 3.20 24.60 2.63
CA ASP A 400 3.46 25.53 1.53
C ASP A 400 2.24 25.72 0.63
N SER A 401 1.47 24.66 0.38
CA SER A 401 0.20 24.77 -0.35
C SER A 401 -0.82 25.62 0.40
N ILE A 402 -0.97 25.44 1.73
CA ILE A 402 -1.85 26.26 2.57
C ILE A 402 -1.39 27.72 2.53
N ARG A 403 -0.09 28.02 2.68
CA ARG A 403 0.43 29.40 2.57
C ARG A 403 0.13 30.02 1.21
N LEU A 404 0.30 29.25 0.14
CA LEU A 404 0.01 29.69 -1.22
C LEU A 404 -1.48 30.00 -1.39
N VAL A 405 -2.37 29.11 -0.94
CA VAL A 405 -3.81 29.33 -1.01
C VAL A 405 -4.22 30.54 -0.16
N THR A 406 -3.72 30.68 1.07
CA THR A 406 -3.99 31.86 1.92
C THR A 406 -3.56 33.16 1.23
N ARG A 407 -2.38 33.19 0.62
CA ARG A 407 -1.92 34.35 -0.16
C ARG A 407 -2.81 34.60 -1.38
N ASN A 408 -3.26 33.55 -2.06
CA ASN A 408 -4.18 33.69 -3.18
C ASN A 408 -5.56 34.19 -2.74
N CYS A 409 -6.07 33.79 -1.57
CA CYS A 409 -7.30 34.34 -1.00
C CYS A 409 -7.15 35.84 -0.70
N GLU A 410 -6.04 36.27 -0.11
CA GLU A 410 -5.73 37.69 0.12
C GLU A 410 -5.72 38.48 -1.20
N THR A 411 -5.01 37.96 -2.22
CA THR A 411 -4.99 38.56 -3.56
C THR A 411 -6.38 38.59 -4.20
N LEU A 412 -7.19 37.54 -4.05
CA LEU A 412 -8.56 37.49 -4.56
C LEU A 412 -9.45 38.53 -3.89
N TYR A 413 -9.36 38.68 -2.56
CA TYR A 413 -10.08 39.68 -1.80
C TYR A 413 -9.73 41.10 -2.28
N GLN A 414 -8.43 41.41 -2.38
CA GLN A 414 -7.96 42.71 -2.89
C GLN A 414 -8.39 42.95 -4.34
N THR A 415 -8.35 41.92 -5.19
CA THR A 415 -8.78 42.02 -6.59
C THR A 415 -10.28 42.25 -6.69
N ALA A 416 -11.08 41.62 -5.83
CA ALA A 416 -12.52 41.84 -5.75
C ALA A 416 -12.84 43.27 -5.30
N GLU A 417 -12.17 43.79 -4.29
CA GLU A 417 -12.31 45.19 -3.83
C GLU A 417 -11.96 46.17 -4.95
N VAL A 418 -10.81 45.99 -5.61
CA VAL A 418 -10.41 46.83 -6.77
C VAL A 418 -11.42 46.71 -7.93
N SER A 419 -11.99 45.53 -8.16
CA SER A 419 -13.00 45.33 -9.22
C SER A 419 -14.33 46.01 -8.88
N HIS A 420 -14.73 45.99 -7.61
CA HIS A 420 -15.90 46.70 -7.10
C HIS A 420 -15.73 48.22 -7.27
N ASP A 421 -14.62 48.78 -6.78
CA ASP A 421 -14.32 50.21 -6.91
C ASP A 421 -14.25 50.64 -8.39
N ALA A 422 -13.62 49.83 -9.25
CA ALA A 422 -13.56 50.10 -10.68
C ALA A 422 -14.95 50.07 -11.33
N ALA A 423 -15.83 49.15 -10.92
CA ALA A 423 -17.19 49.08 -11.42
C ALA A 423 -18.02 50.29 -10.97
N GLU A 424 -17.91 50.70 -9.71
CA GLU A 424 -18.58 51.90 -9.17
C GLU A 424 -18.11 53.16 -9.90
N GLN A 425 -16.79 53.33 -10.07
CA GLN A 425 -16.22 54.46 -10.81
C GLN A 425 -16.69 54.48 -12.27
N THR A 426 -16.77 53.32 -12.92
CA THR A 426 -17.29 53.22 -14.29
C THR A 426 -18.77 53.60 -14.35
N ASN A 427 -19.56 53.21 -13.34
CA ASN A 427 -20.97 53.57 -13.25
C ASN A 427 -21.17 55.10 -13.13
N LEU A 428 -20.33 55.79 -12.35
CA LEU A 428 -20.31 57.26 -12.27
C LEU A 428 -19.98 57.89 -13.63
N SER A 429 -18.93 57.41 -14.30
CA SER A 429 -18.57 57.91 -15.64
C SER A 429 -19.67 57.67 -16.68
N LEU A 430 -20.42 56.57 -16.54
CA LEU A 430 -21.54 56.26 -17.43
C LEU A 430 -22.74 57.20 -17.20
N HIS A 431 -22.93 57.66 -15.96
CA HIS A 431 -23.89 58.71 -15.64
C HIS A 431 -23.52 60.04 -16.33
N GLU A 432 -22.26 60.48 -16.22
CA GLU A 432 -21.75 61.68 -16.88
C GLU A 432 -21.82 61.59 -18.41
N GLN A 433 -21.57 60.39 -18.96
CA GLN A 433 -21.70 60.12 -20.40
C GLN A 433 -23.15 60.31 -20.85
N ASN A 434 -24.13 59.76 -20.11
CA ASN A 434 -25.54 59.91 -20.43
C ASN A 434 -26.00 61.38 -20.38
N GLU A 435 -25.54 62.15 -19.39
CA GLU A 435 -25.82 63.59 -19.33
C GLU A 435 -25.24 64.33 -20.55
N SER A 436 -24.01 63.97 -20.95
CA SER A 436 -23.37 64.52 -22.14
C SER A 436 -24.11 64.16 -23.44
N LEU A 437 -24.63 62.94 -23.55
CA LEU A 437 -25.47 62.52 -24.68
C LEU A 437 -26.77 63.33 -24.74
N GLN A 438 -27.42 63.57 -23.61
CA GLN A 438 -28.65 64.38 -23.55
C GLN A 438 -28.40 65.83 -24.03
N ASN A 439 -27.25 66.40 -23.66
CA ASN A 439 -26.83 67.72 -24.14
C ASN A 439 -26.54 67.71 -25.65
N MET A 440 -25.95 66.63 -26.17
CA MET A 440 -25.76 66.46 -27.61
C MET A 440 -27.09 66.38 -28.37
N ILE A 441 -28.09 65.65 -27.86
CA ILE A 441 -29.44 65.59 -28.46
C ILE A 441 -30.06 66.98 -28.54
N THR A 442 -29.94 67.77 -27.48
CA THR A 442 -30.44 69.15 -27.45
C THR A 442 -29.76 70.01 -28.51
N THR A 443 -28.44 69.89 -28.64
CA THR A 443 -27.64 70.62 -29.65
C THR A 443 -28.01 70.20 -31.07
N ILE A 444 -28.21 68.90 -31.31
CA ILE A 444 -28.66 68.34 -32.59
C ILE A 444 -30.04 68.87 -32.97
N THR A 445 -30.97 68.91 -32.03
CA THR A 445 -32.33 69.45 -32.25
C THR A 445 -32.25 70.93 -32.67
N GLN A 446 -31.35 71.69 -32.03
CA GLN A 446 -31.11 73.09 -32.38
C GLN A 446 -30.42 73.25 -33.75
N LEU A 447 -29.54 72.32 -34.11
CA LEU A 447 -28.94 72.25 -35.45
C LEU A 447 -29.98 71.94 -36.53
N GLU A 448 -30.90 70.98 -36.30
CA GLU A 448 -31.99 70.67 -37.22
C GLU A 448 -32.86 71.91 -37.50
N ALA A 449 -33.22 72.66 -36.45
CA ALA A 449 -33.96 73.91 -36.59
C ALA A 449 -33.17 74.95 -37.41
N SER A 450 -31.86 75.04 -37.18
CA SER A 450 -30.98 75.97 -37.91
C SER A 450 -30.84 75.60 -39.38
N ILE A 451 -30.70 74.31 -39.70
CA ILE A 451 -30.65 73.78 -41.07
C ILE A 451 -31.97 74.08 -41.79
N GLY A 452 -33.12 73.88 -41.13
CA GLY A 452 -34.43 74.21 -41.68
C GLY A 452 -34.56 75.71 -42.00
N GLU A 453 -34.05 76.57 -41.13
CA GLU A 453 -34.05 78.02 -41.35
C GLU A 453 -33.11 78.44 -42.49
N ILE A 454 -31.91 77.84 -42.59
CA ILE A 454 -30.99 78.09 -43.72
C ILE A 454 -31.63 77.68 -45.04
N ALA A 455 -32.33 76.54 -45.11
CA ALA A 455 -33.05 76.12 -46.30
C ALA A 455 -34.16 77.10 -46.69
N ARG A 456 -34.90 77.62 -45.70
CA ARG A 456 -35.97 78.61 -45.92
C ARG A 456 -35.42 79.94 -46.45
N ILE A 457 -34.37 80.48 -45.82
CA ILE A 457 -33.66 81.69 -46.27
C ILE A 457 -33.00 81.45 -47.64
N SER A 458 -32.50 80.23 -47.83
CA SER A 458 -32.08 79.56 -49.07
C SER A 458 -32.97 79.94 -50.25
N ASN A 459 -34.18 79.41 -50.18
CA ASN A 459 -35.22 79.55 -51.18
C ASN A 459 -35.70 81.00 -51.34
N ALA A 460 -35.91 81.73 -50.23
CA ALA A 460 -36.31 83.14 -50.29
C ALA A 460 -35.26 84.00 -51.04
N SER A 461 -33.96 83.73 -50.82
CA SER A 461 -32.88 84.43 -51.53
C SER A 461 -32.84 84.11 -53.02
N ASN A 462 -33.23 82.87 -53.39
CA ASN A 462 -33.36 82.49 -54.80
C ASN A 462 -34.53 83.23 -55.48
N ASP A 463 -35.66 83.34 -54.79
CA ASP A 463 -36.83 84.08 -55.27
C ASP A 463 -36.52 85.59 -55.43
N ASP A 464 -35.87 86.19 -54.42
CA ASP A 464 -35.43 87.60 -54.48
C ASP A 464 -34.43 87.83 -55.62
N ALA A 465 -33.51 86.89 -55.85
CA ALA A 465 -32.58 86.94 -56.98
C ALA A 465 -33.31 86.83 -58.32
N GLN A 466 -34.34 85.98 -58.45
CA GLN A 466 -35.15 85.91 -59.66
C GLN A 466 -35.86 87.23 -59.94
N VAL A 467 -36.45 87.85 -58.91
CA VAL A 467 -37.11 89.17 -59.06
C VAL A 467 -36.09 90.23 -59.49
N ALA A 468 -34.88 90.25 -58.91
CA ALA A 468 -33.83 91.18 -59.29
C ALA A 468 -33.32 90.98 -60.73
N GLU A 469 -33.28 89.74 -61.22
CA GLU A 469 -32.98 89.39 -62.61
C GLU A 469 -34.03 89.99 -63.55
N ASP A 470 -35.31 89.73 -63.27
CA ASP A 470 -36.44 90.20 -64.07
C ASP A 470 -36.48 91.75 -64.14
N GLU A 471 -36.27 92.44 -63.02
CA GLU A 471 -36.21 93.90 -62.95
C GLU A 471 -34.99 94.48 -63.70
N SER A 472 -33.84 93.78 -63.67
CA SER A 472 -32.64 94.21 -64.40
C SER A 472 -32.81 94.07 -65.92
N VAL A 473 -33.43 92.97 -66.37
CA VAL A 473 -33.79 92.76 -67.78
C VAL A 473 -34.79 93.82 -68.25
N SER A 474 -35.83 94.08 -67.45
CA SER A 474 -36.81 95.14 -67.71
C SER A 474 -36.15 96.52 -67.79
N GLY A 475 -35.27 96.86 -66.84
CA GLY A 475 -34.50 98.11 -66.84
C GLY A 475 -33.61 98.28 -68.07
N SER A 476 -32.93 97.20 -68.49
CA SER A 476 -32.13 97.16 -69.72
C SER A 476 -32.99 97.39 -70.98
N GLN A 477 -34.19 96.83 -71.03
CA GLN A 477 -35.13 97.06 -72.13
C GLN A 477 -35.63 98.51 -72.18
N VAL A 478 -35.99 99.09 -71.04
CA VAL A 478 -36.46 100.49 -70.96
C VAL A 478 -35.37 101.47 -71.38
N ILE A 479 -34.12 101.27 -70.95
CA ILE A 479 -33.02 102.15 -71.36
C ILE A 479 -32.67 101.98 -72.85
N GLY A 480 -32.79 100.76 -73.39
CA GLY A 480 -32.66 100.51 -74.82
C GLY A 480 -33.68 101.30 -75.65
N LEU A 481 -34.95 101.29 -75.23
CA LEU A 481 -36.00 102.11 -75.86
C LEU A 481 -35.72 103.61 -75.72
N ASN A 482 -35.14 104.06 -74.60
CA ASN A 482 -34.75 105.46 -74.42
C ASN A 482 -33.63 105.88 -75.39
N GLN A 483 -32.65 105.00 -75.64
CA GLN A 483 -31.61 105.26 -76.64
C GLN A 483 -32.21 105.41 -78.05
N GLU A 484 -33.14 104.54 -78.45
CA GLU A 484 -33.85 104.66 -79.73
C GLU A 484 -34.61 105.99 -79.85
N ARG A 485 -35.29 106.43 -78.77
CA ARG A 485 -36.00 107.72 -78.74
C ARG A 485 -35.05 108.91 -78.85
N LEU A 486 -33.89 108.87 -78.19
CA LEU A 486 -32.88 109.91 -78.28
C LEU A 486 -32.25 109.97 -79.69
N GLN A 487 -32.03 108.83 -80.36
CA GLN A 487 -31.60 108.78 -81.76
C GLN A 487 -32.65 109.37 -82.71
N ALA A 488 -33.94 109.11 -82.48
CA ALA A 488 -35.02 109.74 -83.25
C ALA A 488 -35.09 111.26 -83.02
N LEU A 489 -34.81 111.72 -81.79
CA LEU A 489 -34.71 113.14 -81.46
C LEU A 489 -33.51 113.79 -82.18
N GLU A 490 -32.37 113.11 -82.28
CA GLU A 490 -31.22 113.57 -83.06
C GLU A 490 -31.59 113.84 -84.52
N HIS A 491 -32.32 112.91 -85.13
CA HIS A 491 -32.81 113.09 -86.50
C HIS A 491 -33.74 114.31 -86.63
N SER A 492 -34.62 114.53 -85.65
CA SER A 492 -35.53 115.68 -85.63
C SER A 492 -34.80 117.01 -85.47
N LEU A 493 -33.74 117.06 -84.65
CA LEU A 493 -32.89 118.25 -84.50
C LEU A 493 -32.10 118.55 -85.78
N ASN A 494 -31.58 117.53 -86.48
CA ASN A 494 -30.92 117.72 -87.78
C ASN A 494 -31.88 118.32 -88.83
N MET A 495 -33.15 117.90 -88.84
CA MET A 495 -34.18 118.50 -89.72
C MET A 495 -34.51 119.95 -89.35
N ASN A 496 -34.50 120.28 -88.04
CA ASN A 496 -34.71 121.65 -87.58
C ASN A 496 -33.56 122.56 -88.01
N GLU A 497 -32.31 122.11 -87.87
CA GLU A 497 -31.12 122.83 -88.30
C GLU A 497 -31.17 123.15 -89.80
N GLN A 498 -31.55 122.18 -90.64
CA GLN A 498 -31.73 122.40 -92.08
C GLN A 498 -32.83 123.43 -92.36
N SER A 499 -33.96 123.36 -91.65
CA SER A 499 -35.07 124.31 -91.81
C SER A 499 -34.67 125.74 -91.41
N MET A 500 -33.82 125.90 -90.39
CA MET A 500 -33.28 127.19 -89.98
C MET A 500 -32.29 127.75 -90.99
N ALA A 501 -31.45 126.90 -91.59
CA ALA A 501 -30.54 127.29 -92.66
C ALA A 501 -31.31 127.77 -93.91
N ASP A 502 -32.39 127.07 -94.28
CA ASP A 502 -33.27 127.48 -95.37
C ASP A 502 -33.98 128.80 -95.07
N LEU A 503 -34.43 129.03 -93.82
CA LEU A 503 -35.05 130.28 -93.39
C LEU A 503 -34.07 131.46 -93.49
N ASP A 504 -32.84 131.31 -93.00
CA ASP A 504 -31.78 132.32 -93.13
C ASP A 504 -31.53 132.69 -94.60
N GLY A 505 -31.48 131.68 -95.49
CA GLY A 505 -31.39 131.90 -96.93
C GLY A 505 -32.55 132.70 -97.51
N ARG A 506 -33.79 132.38 -97.14
CA ARG A 506 -34.99 133.12 -97.59
C ARG A 506 -35.04 134.55 -97.07
N VAL A 507 -34.67 134.77 -95.80
CA VAL A 507 -34.64 136.10 -95.21
C VAL A 507 -33.59 136.99 -95.89
N LYS A 508 -32.43 136.44 -96.26
CA LYS A 508 -31.43 137.16 -97.07
C LYS A 508 -31.97 137.59 -98.44
N GLN A 509 -32.66 136.70 -99.15
CA GLN A 509 -33.30 137.04 -100.44
C GLN A 509 -34.36 138.14 -100.29
N ILE A 510 -35.18 138.09 -99.23
CA ILE A 510 -36.17 139.15 -98.96
C ILE A 510 -35.47 140.47 -98.66
N ARG A 511 -34.38 140.45 -97.88
CA ARG A 511 -33.60 141.66 -97.57
C ARG A 511 -33.10 142.34 -98.84
N GLU A 512 -32.54 141.57 -99.79
CA GLU A 512 -32.09 142.09 -101.09
C GLU A 512 -33.23 142.75 -101.88
N MET A 513 -34.41 142.13 -101.90
CA MET A 513 -35.60 142.71 -102.54
C MET A 513 -36.05 144.00 -101.85
N VAL A 514 -36.06 144.04 -100.53
CA VAL A 514 -36.46 145.23 -99.75
C VAL A 514 -35.48 146.37 -99.96
N ASP A 515 -34.18 146.10 -100.03
CA ASP A 515 -33.16 147.11 -100.34
C ASP A 515 -33.33 147.66 -101.76
N MET A 516 -33.67 146.81 -102.74
CA MET A 516 -34.03 147.25 -104.09
C MET A 516 -35.27 148.15 -104.09
N ILE A 517 -36.35 147.77 -103.39
CA ILE A 517 -37.56 148.60 -103.27
C ILE A 517 -37.26 149.93 -102.60
N SER A 518 -36.43 149.92 -101.55
CA SER A 518 -35.98 151.13 -100.86
C SER A 518 -35.26 152.07 -101.83
N GLY A 519 -34.37 151.52 -102.67
CA GLY A 519 -33.68 152.28 -103.72
C GLY A 519 -34.63 152.83 -104.79
N ILE A 520 -35.66 152.07 -105.20
CA ILE A 520 -36.69 152.55 -106.13
C ILE A 520 -37.50 153.68 -105.49
N ALA A 521 -37.90 153.55 -104.23
CA ALA A 521 -38.66 154.55 -103.50
C ALA A 521 -37.86 155.85 -103.35
N GLU A 522 -36.56 155.76 -103.03
CA GLU A 522 -35.68 156.93 -102.93
C GLU A 522 -35.49 157.64 -104.28
N ASN A 523 -35.28 156.87 -105.37
CA ASN A 523 -35.27 157.41 -106.73
C ASN A 523 -36.61 158.07 -107.10
N THR A 524 -37.74 157.46 -106.72
CA THR A 524 -39.09 158.00 -106.97
C THR A 524 -39.32 159.29 -106.18
N ASN A 525 -38.84 159.35 -104.93
CA ASN A 525 -38.91 160.55 -104.10
C ASN A 525 -38.10 161.71 -104.71
N LEU A 526 -36.92 161.42 -105.27
CA LEU A 526 -36.10 162.38 -105.99
C LEU A 526 -36.76 162.86 -107.30
N LEU A 527 -37.35 161.93 -108.08
CA LEU A 527 -38.10 162.26 -109.29
C LEU A 527 -39.32 163.14 -108.98
N ALA A 528 -40.06 162.80 -107.91
CA ALA A 528 -41.22 163.56 -107.46
C ALA A 528 -40.83 164.94 -106.93
N LEU A 529 -39.71 165.06 -106.22
CA LEU A 529 -39.15 166.34 -105.79
C LEU A 529 -38.81 167.23 -107.00
N ASN A 530 -38.15 166.67 -108.02
CA ASN A 530 -37.85 167.39 -109.25
C ASN A 530 -39.13 167.84 -109.97
N ALA A 531 -40.16 166.99 -110.01
CA ALA A 531 -41.46 167.33 -110.59
C ALA A 531 -42.20 168.43 -109.81
N ALA A 532 -42.14 168.41 -108.47
CA ALA A 532 -42.74 169.43 -107.61
C ALA A 532 -42.05 170.80 -107.79
N ILE A 533 -40.72 170.80 -107.92
CA ILE A 533 -39.93 172.00 -108.23
C ILE A 533 -40.36 172.59 -109.58
N GLU A 534 -40.49 171.76 -110.63
CA GLU A 534 -40.88 172.26 -111.96
C GLU A 534 -42.36 172.69 -112.02
N ALA A 535 -43.24 172.05 -111.25
CA ALA A 535 -44.64 172.46 -111.11
C ALA A 535 -44.79 173.81 -110.39
N ALA A 536 -43.99 174.07 -109.35
CA ALA A 536 -43.94 175.39 -108.70
C ALA A 536 -43.44 176.49 -109.67
N ARG A 537 -42.54 176.13 -110.58
CA ARG A 537 -41.98 177.03 -111.60
C ARG A 537 -43.01 177.45 -112.66
N ALA A 538 -43.98 176.59 -112.97
CA ALA A 538 -45.05 176.85 -113.93
C ALA A 538 -46.19 177.76 -113.39
N GLY A 539 -46.14 178.17 -112.12
CA GLY A 539 -47.12 179.07 -111.50
C GLY A 539 -48.54 178.49 -111.45
N GLU A 540 -49.57 179.31 -111.69
CA GLU A 540 -50.99 178.91 -111.56
C GLU A 540 -51.38 177.72 -112.46
N GLN A 541 -50.73 177.53 -113.63
CA GLN A 541 -51.00 176.38 -114.52
C GLN A 541 -50.46 175.05 -113.96
N GLY A 542 -49.45 175.11 -113.07
CA GLY A 542 -48.78 173.95 -112.49
C GLY A 542 -49.43 173.43 -111.20
N ARG A 543 -50.45 174.11 -110.66
CA ARG A 543 -51.03 173.79 -109.35
C ARG A 543 -51.53 172.35 -109.22
N GLY A 544 -52.20 171.83 -110.26
CA GLY A 544 -52.66 170.44 -110.26
C GLY A 544 -51.50 169.43 -110.29
N PHE A 545 -50.44 169.75 -111.02
CA PHE A 545 -49.24 168.90 -111.13
C PHE A 545 -48.40 168.91 -109.84
N ALA A 546 -48.31 170.05 -109.16
CA ALA A 546 -47.62 170.17 -107.88
C ALA A 546 -48.28 169.28 -106.81
N VAL A 547 -49.61 169.24 -106.77
CA VAL A 547 -50.36 168.36 -105.84
C VAL A 547 -50.07 166.89 -106.13
N VAL A 548 -50.03 166.48 -107.41
CA VAL A 548 -49.68 165.09 -107.77
C VAL A 548 -48.23 164.78 -107.41
N ALA A 549 -47.29 165.69 -107.67
CA ALA A 549 -45.88 165.49 -107.34
C ALA A 549 -45.64 165.38 -105.82
N ASP A 550 -46.31 166.21 -105.01
CA ASP A 550 -46.26 166.11 -103.56
C ASP A 550 -46.90 164.81 -103.05
N GLU A 551 -47.99 164.34 -103.67
CA GLU A 551 -48.62 163.06 -103.32
C GLU A 551 -47.70 161.88 -103.68
N VAL A 552 -47.03 161.90 -104.84
CA VAL A 552 -46.02 160.89 -105.23
C VAL A 552 -44.82 160.94 -104.29
N ARG A 553 -44.36 162.13 -103.89
CA ARG A 553 -43.26 162.29 -102.93
C ARG A 553 -43.63 161.70 -101.57
N LYS A 554 -44.84 161.96 -101.10
CA LYS A 554 -45.39 161.40 -99.85
C LYS A 554 -45.53 159.88 -99.92
N LEU A 555 -45.97 159.33 -101.05
CA LEU A 555 -46.02 157.88 -101.31
C LEU A 555 -44.63 157.25 -101.32
N ALA A 556 -43.65 157.89 -101.97
CA ALA A 556 -42.28 157.41 -102.06
C ALA A 556 -41.57 157.45 -100.67
N SER A 557 -41.74 158.53 -99.92
CA SER A 557 -41.27 158.63 -98.52
C SER A 557 -41.95 157.60 -97.63
N GLY A 558 -43.27 157.41 -97.76
CA GLY A 558 -44.01 156.37 -97.07
C GLY A 558 -43.51 154.96 -97.41
N THR A 559 -43.17 154.71 -98.68
CA THR A 559 -42.60 153.42 -99.15
C THR A 559 -41.23 153.17 -98.54
N SER A 560 -40.35 154.17 -98.51
CA SER A 560 -39.02 154.08 -97.89
C SER A 560 -39.09 153.85 -96.37
N GLN A 561 -40.07 154.46 -95.70
CA GLN A 561 -40.33 154.18 -94.29
C GLN A 561 -40.80 152.75 -94.07
N GLN A 562 -41.68 152.22 -94.92
CA GLN A 562 -42.13 150.83 -94.83
C GLN A 562 -41.01 149.83 -95.13
N THR A 563 -40.15 150.07 -96.12
CA THR A 563 -38.99 149.21 -96.37
C THR A 563 -38.01 149.21 -95.19
N THR A 564 -37.84 150.35 -94.52
CA THR A 564 -37.04 150.44 -93.28
C THR A 564 -37.66 149.63 -92.15
N ASN A 565 -38.98 149.70 -91.96
CA ASN A 565 -39.68 148.87 -90.98
C ASN A 565 -39.52 147.37 -91.30
N ILE A 566 -39.68 146.96 -92.56
CA ILE A 566 -39.48 145.57 -93.00
C ILE A 566 -38.04 145.14 -92.76
N ARG A 567 -37.05 146.00 -93.03
CA ARG A 567 -35.63 145.70 -92.76
C ARG A 567 -35.38 145.43 -91.28
N ASN A 568 -35.96 146.23 -90.38
CA ASN A 568 -35.87 145.99 -88.95
C ASN A 568 -36.52 144.65 -88.56
N MET A 569 -37.70 144.33 -89.08
CA MET A 569 -38.35 143.02 -88.86
C MET A 569 -37.50 141.86 -89.38
N MET A 570 -36.83 142.01 -90.54
CA MET A 570 -35.93 140.99 -91.07
C MET A 570 -34.68 140.80 -90.20
N ASN A 571 -34.14 141.87 -89.60
CA ASN A 571 -33.04 141.75 -88.64
C ASN A 571 -33.48 141.04 -87.37
N GLU A 572 -34.68 141.33 -86.86
CA GLU A 572 -35.27 140.61 -85.73
C GLU A 572 -35.50 139.12 -86.06
N LEU A 573 -35.94 138.79 -87.28
CA LEU A 573 -36.11 137.41 -87.74
C LEU A 573 -34.77 136.65 -87.81
N VAL A 574 -33.71 137.27 -88.34
CA VAL A 574 -32.37 136.65 -88.34
C VAL A 574 -31.88 136.43 -86.91
N ALA A 575 -32.00 137.44 -86.03
CA ALA A 575 -31.61 137.30 -84.64
C ALA A 575 -32.44 136.24 -83.88
N ALA A 576 -33.71 136.04 -84.25
CA ALA A 576 -34.54 134.97 -83.71
C ALA A 576 -34.09 133.59 -84.24
N ALA A 577 -33.77 133.46 -85.53
CA ALA A 577 -33.26 132.23 -86.12
C ALA A 577 -31.89 131.81 -85.53
N ASP A 578 -30.97 132.76 -85.33
CA ASP A 578 -29.67 132.51 -84.69
C ASP A 578 -29.81 132.04 -83.23
N ARG A 579 -30.76 132.62 -82.48
CA ARG A 579 -31.08 132.14 -81.12
C ARG A 579 -31.61 130.71 -81.16
N SER A 580 -32.56 130.40 -82.05
CA SER A 580 -33.08 129.04 -82.22
C SER A 580 -31.98 128.04 -82.59
N ARG A 581 -31.05 128.42 -83.50
CA ARG A 581 -29.90 127.58 -83.85
C ARG A 581 -29.01 127.28 -82.64
N THR A 582 -28.74 128.30 -81.82
CA THR A 582 -27.93 128.13 -80.59
C THR A 582 -28.61 127.15 -79.62
N SER A 583 -29.92 127.29 -79.40
CA SER A 583 -30.69 126.35 -78.57
C SER A 583 -30.74 124.93 -79.12
N VAL A 584 -30.77 124.75 -80.46
CA VAL A 584 -30.67 123.43 -81.09
C VAL A 584 -29.28 122.80 -80.84
N THR A 585 -28.20 123.57 -80.97
CA THR A 585 -26.84 123.10 -80.67
C THR A 585 -26.69 122.68 -79.21
N GLU A 586 -27.18 123.49 -78.27
CA GLU A 586 -27.20 123.14 -76.84
C GLU A 586 -28.01 121.86 -76.58
N SER A 587 -29.17 121.73 -77.22
CA SER A 587 -30.00 120.51 -77.13
C SER A 587 -29.29 119.27 -77.67
N ARG A 588 -28.47 119.40 -78.71
CA ARG A 588 -27.64 118.29 -79.22
C ARG A 588 -26.55 117.87 -78.24
N THR A 589 -25.89 118.84 -77.60
CA THR A 589 -24.89 118.53 -76.56
C THR A 589 -25.53 117.78 -75.40
N GLU A 590 -26.69 118.22 -74.92
CA GLU A 590 -27.39 117.56 -73.82
C GLU A 590 -27.87 116.16 -74.20
N MET A 591 -28.36 115.98 -75.43
CA MET A 591 -28.74 114.67 -75.95
C MET A 591 -27.55 113.71 -76.08
N ALA A 592 -26.37 114.20 -76.48
CA ALA A 592 -25.15 113.38 -76.52
C ALA A 592 -24.76 112.90 -75.11
N ASN A 593 -24.85 113.79 -74.11
CA ASN A 593 -24.64 113.43 -72.71
C ASN A 593 -25.68 112.39 -72.24
N ALA A 594 -26.95 112.56 -72.60
CA ALA A 594 -28.02 111.63 -72.26
C ALA A 594 -27.87 110.25 -72.92
N LEU A 595 -27.35 110.18 -74.16
CA LEU A 595 -27.01 108.93 -74.83
C LEU A 595 -25.88 108.20 -74.12
N GLN A 596 -24.81 108.91 -73.74
CA GLN A 596 -23.71 108.35 -72.98
C GLN A 596 -24.18 107.82 -71.62
N ALA A 597 -24.93 108.63 -70.86
CA ALA A 597 -25.49 108.23 -69.57
C ALA A 597 -26.42 107.00 -69.71
N SER A 598 -27.21 106.93 -70.79
CA SER A 598 -28.04 105.75 -71.08
C SER A 598 -27.20 104.50 -71.37
N GLY A 599 -26.06 104.65 -72.04
CA GLY A 599 -25.10 103.56 -72.25
C GLY A 599 -24.49 103.05 -70.94
N ASP A 600 -24.09 103.95 -70.05
CA ASP A 600 -23.54 103.62 -68.74
C ASP A 600 -24.57 102.89 -67.87
N VAL A 601 -25.84 103.35 -67.88
CA VAL A 601 -26.95 102.69 -67.18
C VAL A 601 -27.21 101.29 -67.73
N LYS A 602 -27.19 101.11 -69.06
CA LYS A 602 -27.34 99.79 -69.69
C LYS A 602 -26.25 98.82 -69.22
N GLN A 603 -24.99 99.27 -69.23
CA GLN A 603 -23.88 98.46 -68.76
C GLN A 603 -23.99 98.12 -67.26
N ALA A 604 -24.56 99.04 -66.45
CA ALA A 604 -24.83 98.77 -65.05
C ALA A 604 -25.87 97.64 -64.87
N PHE A 605 -26.96 97.65 -65.65
CA PHE A 605 -27.95 96.55 -65.63
C PHE A 605 -27.36 95.21 -66.05
N GLU A 606 -26.54 95.16 -67.12
CA GLU A 606 -25.84 93.94 -67.53
C GLU A 606 -24.91 93.40 -66.43
N LYS A 607 -24.22 94.28 -65.70
CA LYS A 607 -23.39 93.88 -64.55
C LYS A 607 -24.22 93.35 -63.38
N ILE A 608 -25.40 93.92 -63.13
CA ILE A 608 -26.32 93.44 -62.10
C ILE A 608 -26.82 92.04 -62.47
N GLU A 609 -27.22 91.81 -63.73
CA GLU A 609 -27.66 90.50 -64.22
C GLU A 609 -26.60 89.41 -63.99
N VAL A 610 -25.33 89.69 -64.31
CA VAL A 610 -24.22 88.76 -64.05
C VAL A 610 -24.04 88.50 -62.56
N ALA A 611 -24.12 89.53 -61.72
CA ALA A 611 -23.99 89.38 -60.27
C ALA A 611 -25.14 88.57 -59.66
N VAL A 612 -26.38 88.79 -60.13
CA VAL A 612 -27.57 88.04 -59.72
C VAL A 612 -27.46 86.56 -60.10
N ASN A 613 -27.00 86.26 -61.32
CA ASN A 613 -26.75 84.89 -61.74
C ASN A 613 -25.69 84.17 -60.88
N GLN A 614 -24.64 84.88 -60.47
CA GLN A 614 -23.66 84.33 -59.52
C GLN A 614 -24.28 84.09 -58.13
N ILE A 615 -25.19 84.95 -57.68
CA ILE A 615 -25.91 84.76 -56.42
C ILE A 615 -26.78 83.50 -56.49
N LYS A 616 -27.55 83.29 -57.57
CA LYS A 616 -28.36 82.07 -57.77
C LYS A 616 -27.50 80.81 -57.71
N GLY A 617 -26.35 80.80 -58.40
CA GLY A 617 -25.42 79.66 -58.33
C GLY A 617 -24.86 79.39 -56.93
N ARG A 618 -24.59 80.43 -56.13
CA ARG A 618 -24.16 80.26 -54.73
C ARG A 618 -25.28 79.75 -53.84
N VAL A 619 -26.52 80.22 -54.05
CA VAL A 619 -27.70 79.76 -53.32
C VAL A 619 -27.95 78.28 -53.57
N GLU A 620 -27.80 77.81 -54.82
CA GLU A 620 -27.90 76.39 -55.16
C GLU A 620 -26.83 75.54 -54.43
N GLN A 621 -25.58 76.03 -54.36
CA GLN A 621 -24.52 75.36 -53.59
C GLN A 621 -24.83 75.30 -52.09
N ILE A 622 -25.39 76.37 -51.51
CA ILE A 622 -25.82 76.40 -50.10
C ILE A 622 -26.93 75.37 -49.86
N MET A 623 -27.91 75.28 -50.76
CA MET A 623 -29.00 74.29 -50.66
C MET A 623 -28.47 72.86 -50.67
N VAL A 624 -27.54 72.52 -51.57
CA VAL A 624 -26.89 71.19 -51.60
C VAL A 624 -26.13 70.91 -50.30
N ALA A 625 -25.35 71.88 -49.80
CA ALA A 625 -24.64 71.73 -48.53
C ALA A 625 -25.59 71.56 -47.34
N THR A 626 -26.72 72.27 -47.35
CA THR A 626 -27.77 72.19 -46.32
C THR A 626 -28.44 70.83 -46.31
N GLU A 627 -28.71 70.24 -47.48
CA GLU A 627 -29.23 68.87 -47.59
C GLU A 627 -28.23 67.83 -47.06
N GLN A 628 -26.94 67.99 -47.37
CA GLN A 628 -25.89 67.13 -46.82
C GLN A 628 -25.79 67.25 -45.29
N GLN A 629 -25.88 68.46 -44.75
CA GLN A 629 -25.92 68.69 -43.30
C GLN A 629 -27.15 68.05 -42.65
N ALA A 630 -28.32 68.11 -43.28
CA ALA A 630 -29.53 67.46 -42.79
C ALA A 630 -29.33 65.94 -42.65
N ARG A 631 -28.78 65.29 -43.69
CA ARG A 631 -28.48 63.85 -43.67
C ARG A 631 -27.45 63.50 -42.59
N ALA A 632 -26.36 64.25 -42.50
CA ALA A 632 -25.34 64.04 -41.47
C ALA A 632 -25.91 64.18 -40.04
N THR A 633 -26.84 65.12 -39.84
CA THR A 633 -27.49 65.33 -38.54
C THR A 633 -28.34 64.13 -38.11
N VAL A 634 -29.07 63.52 -39.06
CA VAL A 634 -29.82 62.27 -38.82
C VAL A 634 -28.87 61.13 -38.44
N ASP A 635 -27.74 60.97 -39.14
CA ASP A 635 -26.75 59.93 -38.84
C ASP A 635 -26.11 60.10 -37.45
N VAL A 636 -25.83 61.34 -37.05
CA VAL A 636 -25.31 61.63 -35.70
C VAL A 636 -26.37 61.33 -34.64
N THR A 637 -27.65 61.63 -34.90
CA THR A 637 -28.76 61.30 -34.00
C THR A 637 -28.87 59.79 -33.76
N HIS A 638 -28.79 59.00 -34.84
CA HIS A 638 -28.79 57.54 -34.74
C HIS A 638 -27.55 57.02 -33.97
N SER A 639 -26.39 57.64 -34.18
CA SER A 639 -25.16 57.31 -33.46
C SER A 639 -25.27 57.58 -31.97
N ILE A 640 -25.84 58.72 -31.56
CA ILE A 640 -26.09 59.05 -30.15
C ILE A 640 -27.03 58.03 -29.51
N THR A 641 -28.12 57.68 -30.20
CA THR A 641 -29.11 56.68 -29.71
C THR A 641 -28.43 55.34 -29.44
N ARG A 642 -27.58 54.87 -30.37
CA ARG A 642 -26.84 53.62 -30.21
C ARG A 642 -25.83 53.65 -29.06
N VAL A 643 -25.15 54.78 -28.84
CA VAL A 643 -24.23 54.93 -27.69
C VAL A 643 -25.01 54.90 -26.38
N SER A 644 -26.20 55.51 -26.34
CA SER A 644 -27.08 55.47 -25.16
C SER A 644 -27.54 54.03 -24.85
N GLU A 645 -27.98 53.28 -25.85
CA GLU A 645 -28.36 51.85 -25.68
C GLU A 645 -27.18 50.99 -25.21
N GLN A 646 -25.98 51.24 -25.74
CA GLN A 646 -24.76 50.56 -25.29
C GLN A 646 -24.39 50.94 -23.84
N GLY A 647 -24.64 52.19 -23.45
CA GLY A 647 -24.50 52.64 -22.07
C GLY A 647 -25.39 51.84 -21.12
N GLU A 648 -26.68 51.66 -21.44
CA GLU A 648 -27.61 50.90 -20.59
C GLU A 648 -27.19 49.42 -20.47
N ASN A 649 -26.75 48.80 -21.56
CA ASN A 649 -26.21 47.43 -21.50
C ASN A 649 -24.95 47.34 -20.63
N THR A 650 -24.08 48.35 -20.68
CA THR A 650 -22.87 48.39 -19.85
C THR A 650 -23.22 48.55 -18.38
N LYS A 651 -24.24 49.35 -18.05
CA LYS A 651 -24.76 49.49 -16.68
C LYS A 651 -25.22 48.14 -16.11
N LEU A 652 -26.00 47.36 -16.86
CA LEU A 652 -26.43 46.02 -16.43
C LEU A 652 -25.24 45.07 -16.19
N GLN A 653 -24.18 45.18 -17.01
CA GLN A 653 -22.96 44.39 -16.82
C GLN A 653 -22.19 44.82 -15.56
N LEU A 654 -22.16 46.12 -15.26
CA LEU A 654 -21.53 46.64 -14.04
C LEU A 654 -22.25 46.17 -12.78
N GLU A 655 -23.58 46.18 -12.76
CA GLU A 655 -24.39 45.64 -11.65
C GLU A 655 -24.03 44.17 -11.38
N SER A 656 -23.93 43.35 -12.44
CA SER A 656 -23.51 41.95 -12.31
C SER A 656 -22.05 41.80 -11.85
N MET A 657 -21.16 42.71 -12.25
CA MET A 657 -19.75 42.70 -11.84
C MET A 657 -19.57 43.10 -10.37
N ILE A 658 -20.36 44.04 -9.87
CA ILE A 658 -20.42 44.40 -8.45
C ILE A 658 -20.85 43.20 -7.62
N GLU A 659 -21.97 42.56 -7.98
CA GLU A 659 -22.47 41.35 -7.28
C GLU A 659 -21.43 40.22 -7.30
N SER A 660 -20.79 39.98 -8.45
CA SER A 660 -19.76 38.95 -8.59
C SER A 660 -18.51 39.27 -7.75
N SER A 661 -18.11 40.53 -7.68
CA SER A 661 -16.96 40.96 -6.88
C SER A 661 -17.26 40.80 -5.39
N GLU A 662 -18.46 41.17 -4.92
CA GLU A 662 -18.89 40.92 -3.55
C GLU A 662 -18.87 39.42 -3.21
N GLN A 663 -19.40 38.56 -4.08
CA GLN A 663 -19.34 37.10 -3.89
C GLN A 663 -17.90 36.57 -3.82
N VAL A 664 -17.01 37.02 -4.72
CA VAL A 664 -15.60 36.60 -4.70
C VAL A 664 -14.91 37.05 -3.42
N GLY A 665 -15.17 38.29 -2.98
CA GLY A 665 -14.66 38.82 -1.72
C GLY A 665 -15.14 38.01 -0.52
N GLU A 666 -16.43 37.68 -0.45
CA GLU A 666 -17.02 36.85 0.62
C GLU A 666 -16.41 35.44 0.64
N ILE A 667 -16.30 34.79 -0.53
CA ILE A 667 -15.70 33.45 -0.64
C ILE A 667 -14.23 33.47 -0.22
N ALA A 668 -13.46 34.46 -0.69
CA ALA A 668 -12.06 34.61 -0.34
C ALA A 668 -11.89 34.82 1.17
N GLY A 669 -12.71 35.68 1.78
CA GLY A 669 -12.74 35.89 3.23
C GLY A 669 -13.11 34.63 4.02
N HIS A 670 -14.11 33.87 3.55
CA HIS A 670 -14.50 32.62 4.18
C HIS A 670 -13.41 31.54 4.08
N GLN A 671 -12.77 31.40 2.91
CA GLN A 671 -11.64 30.50 2.71
C GLN A 671 -10.46 30.89 3.59
N GLN A 672 -10.12 32.18 3.68
CA GLN A 672 -9.07 32.67 4.54
C GLN A 672 -9.35 32.36 6.02
N ALA A 673 -10.58 32.58 6.49
CA ALA A 673 -11.00 32.23 7.85
C ALA A 673 -10.91 30.72 8.13
N MET A 674 -11.26 29.87 7.16
CA MET A 674 -11.10 28.43 7.26
C MET A 674 -9.63 28.01 7.31
N LEU A 675 -8.77 28.64 6.51
CA LEU A 675 -7.33 28.38 6.47
C LEU A 675 -6.62 28.87 7.75
N HIS A 676 -7.17 29.87 8.43
CA HIS A 676 -6.64 30.37 9.71
C HIS A 676 -6.72 29.35 10.86
N LYS A 677 -7.52 28.29 10.70
CA LYS A 677 -7.56 27.15 11.62
C LYS A 677 -6.30 26.28 11.58
N TYR A 678 -5.50 26.38 10.52
CA TYR A 678 -4.29 25.60 10.34
C TYR A 678 -3.10 26.32 10.98
N VAL A 679 -2.37 25.62 11.86
CA VAL A 679 -1.17 26.14 12.52
C VAL A 679 0.04 25.79 11.67
N LEU A 680 0.71 26.81 11.15
CA LEU A 680 1.92 26.67 10.33
C LEU A 680 3.15 27.13 11.12
N LYS A 681 4.33 26.68 10.68
CA LYS A 681 5.62 27.10 11.24
C LYS A 681 5.97 28.54 10.88
#